data_AF-A0A074Y4P6-F1
#
_entry.id   AF-A0A074Y4P6-F1
#
_cell.length_a   1.000
_cell.length_b   1.000
_cell.length_c   1.000
_cell.angle_alpha   90.00
_cell.angle_beta   90.00
_cell.angle_gamma   90.00
#
_symmetry.space_group_name_H-M   'P 1'
#
loop_
_entity.id
_entity.type
_entity.pdbx_description
1 polymer ?
#
loop_
_entity_poly.entity_id
_entity_poly.type
_entity_poly.pdbx_seq_one_letter_code
_entity_poly.pdbx_strand_id
1 'polypeptide(L)'
;MTENPDRSHQRSDPPPAPSAAARIQLHRTACFNCRSSRQKCDRQSPCMRCASQQRRCDYPQASNRGRKQGTALSYMTSKPDTVEKLLQRINESPVGDQVIAAIISSSQNLPPSGFPTGPYSGRNSSEQTPELGASPYTGSEHQRTYQNPPKPDSQSSLVSPLHILADAVETERLASLQIQDSSPASNHPDEPLLNNSNDTWLSRRATERLIKYFKPSASFQKDWQVLASQSVNAPVRLSSLTCDPIASRLIDDTDAERYFELFFTIRNPLVCLLDPILHTSENVRPLSFTLFSVVCALGCAMSDTTRDRSLYPTLLALAESNIKWSIATSVKSVETIQAIFTMEYWSPVYETQKDDPYWLHLSHAILIARELGLNKNKAVTDLVASYTSSSASQNFKERFLRNIERTWLAAFFAEKSFGIVTGRVMNVGRSEIDPNISEWWKKPMACPFDRVISGVVEMRILLMQYLEERERMAKTREAVEDWQARGFDALQALRMERCLSNDLQDGSPSAAYLPILAYYMDHSILVLNANALRDLYALNALESLANPCKISRQTVDVASRSLNLALFDPVLVKYMYGTHNNQFIMICHAVSEILFATTRGCLPPDIIETAAATVRAIARHMEAIARSLPDSSAASLYTTLANIFSQQLDKYIHTIQASSEVLQEPIPTDWWNALGGDMLVDMSDLFPEQLFPELAGQGGVNGMFG
;
A
#
# COMPACT_ATOMS: atom_id res chain seq x y z
N MET A 1 -46.19 11.89 85.82
CA MET A 1 -46.94 10.71 86.30
C MET A 1 -46.29 9.51 85.63
N THR A 2 -45.32 8.88 86.32
CA THR A 2 -45.48 7.66 87.17
C THR A 2 -45.53 6.41 86.29
N GLU A 3 -44.66 5.39 86.41
CA GLU A 3 -43.82 4.97 87.56
C GLU A 3 -42.51 4.22 87.15
N ASN A 4 -41.79 3.65 88.14
CA ASN A 4 -40.34 3.36 88.19
C ASN A 4 -39.87 1.96 87.63
N PRO A 5 -38.54 1.65 87.59
CA PRO A 5 -37.92 0.55 86.79
C PRO A 5 -37.41 -0.67 87.60
N ASP A 6 -36.91 -1.73 86.92
CA ASP A 6 -35.63 -2.40 87.32
C ASP A 6 -34.94 -3.30 86.24
N ARG A 7 -33.61 -3.43 86.40
CA ARG A 7 -32.65 -4.55 86.15
C ARG A 7 -32.59 -5.47 84.88
N SER A 8 -31.47 -5.28 84.17
CA SER A 8 -30.35 -6.24 83.88
C SER A 8 -30.53 -7.57 83.13
N HIS A 9 -29.55 -7.85 82.26
CA HIS A 9 -29.40 -9.00 81.36
C HIS A 9 -29.24 -10.38 82.03
N GLN A 10 -29.86 -11.39 81.43
CA GLN A 10 -29.23 -12.64 80.96
C GLN A 10 -30.16 -13.31 79.93
N ARG A 11 -29.63 -13.82 78.81
CA ARG A 11 -30.36 -14.71 77.88
C ARG A 11 -29.52 -15.95 77.61
N SER A 12 -30.14 -17.10 77.80
CA SER A 12 -29.57 -18.45 77.64
C SER A 12 -29.66 -18.96 76.19
N ASP A 13 -28.66 -19.70 75.75
CA ASP A 13 -28.57 -20.23 74.38
C ASP A 13 -29.52 -21.41 74.07
N PRO A 14 -30.08 -21.49 72.85
CA PRO A 14 -30.74 -22.67 72.30
C PRO A 14 -29.79 -23.59 71.49
N PRO A 15 -30.16 -24.87 71.25
CA PRO A 15 -29.27 -25.95 70.76
C PRO A 15 -28.91 -25.89 69.25
N PRO A 16 -27.92 -26.69 68.78
CA PRO A 16 -27.25 -26.47 67.49
C PRO A 16 -28.03 -26.90 66.23
N ALA A 17 -27.71 -26.24 65.12
CA ALA A 17 -28.33 -26.41 63.81
C ALA A 17 -27.76 -27.63 63.00
N PRO A 18 -28.53 -28.20 62.06
CA PRO A 18 -28.14 -29.38 61.29
C PRO A 18 -27.07 -29.12 60.21
N SER A 19 -26.41 -30.19 59.76
CA SER A 19 -25.23 -30.15 58.89
C SER A 19 -25.49 -29.66 57.46
N ALA A 20 -24.49 -28.98 56.89
CA ALA A 20 -24.57 -28.41 55.55
C ALA A 20 -24.48 -29.48 54.44
N ALA A 21 -25.44 -29.47 53.52
CA ALA A 21 -25.35 -30.22 52.28
C ALA A 21 -24.19 -29.69 51.40
N ALA A 22 -23.32 -30.59 50.93
CA ALA A 22 -22.12 -30.22 50.18
C ALA A 22 -22.45 -29.57 48.82
N ARG A 23 -21.97 -28.33 48.60
CA ARG A 23 -22.04 -27.67 47.29
C ARG A 23 -21.06 -28.32 46.31
N ILE A 24 -21.57 -28.90 45.22
CA ILE A 24 -20.74 -29.47 44.14
C ILE A 24 -19.95 -28.35 43.45
N GLN A 25 -18.62 -28.47 43.43
CA GLN A 25 -17.71 -27.49 42.84
C GLN A 25 -17.59 -27.72 41.32
N LEU A 26 -18.14 -26.81 40.52
CA LEU A 26 -18.13 -26.91 39.06
C LEU A 26 -16.88 -26.27 38.44
N HIS A 27 -16.28 -26.92 37.45
CA HIS A 27 -15.17 -26.35 36.69
C HIS A 27 -15.62 -25.17 35.82
N ARG A 28 -14.76 -24.15 35.68
CA ARG A 28 -15.07 -22.96 34.87
C ARG A 28 -15.23 -23.25 33.37
N THR A 29 -14.69 -24.37 32.87
CA THR A 29 -14.70 -24.72 31.45
C THR A 29 -15.01 -26.22 31.23
N ALA A 30 -15.32 -26.62 30.01
CA ALA A 30 -15.55 -28.03 29.66
C ALA A 30 -14.27 -28.88 29.72
N CYS A 31 -14.40 -30.17 30.03
CA CYS A 31 -13.30 -31.15 30.04
C CYS A 31 -12.73 -31.40 28.62
N PHE A 32 -11.50 -31.90 28.52
CA PHE A 32 -10.84 -32.12 27.23
C PHE A 32 -11.64 -33.04 26.28
N ASN A 33 -12.24 -34.12 26.80
CA ASN A 33 -13.00 -35.10 26.02
C ASN A 33 -14.29 -34.51 25.39
N CYS A 34 -15.00 -33.65 26.14
CA CYS A 34 -16.17 -32.94 25.61
C CYS A 34 -15.78 -31.83 24.63
N ARG A 35 -14.62 -31.18 24.83
CA ARG A 35 -14.08 -30.19 23.88
C ARG A 35 -13.70 -30.83 22.54
N SER A 36 -12.94 -31.93 22.55
CA SER A 36 -12.48 -32.60 21.32
C SER A 36 -13.65 -33.16 20.51
N SER A 37 -14.65 -33.76 21.17
CA SER A 37 -15.89 -34.22 20.52
C SER A 37 -16.86 -33.10 20.12
N ARG A 38 -16.59 -31.83 20.49
CA ARG A 38 -17.45 -30.64 20.28
C ARG A 38 -18.85 -30.77 20.90
N GLN A 39 -18.92 -31.27 22.13
CA GLN A 39 -20.17 -31.64 22.81
C GLN A 39 -20.35 -30.90 24.14
N LYS A 40 -21.60 -30.76 24.60
CA LYS A 40 -21.94 -30.06 25.85
C LYS A 40 -21.42 -30.84 27.07
N CYS A 41 -20.80 -30.10 28.00
CA CYS A 41 -20.23 -30.61 29.25
C CYS A 41 -20.90 -29.92 30.44
N ASP A 42 -21.33 -30.70 31.44
CA ASP A 42 -21.93 -30.21 32.69
C ASP A 42 -20.93 -29.60 33.68
N ARG A 43 -19.62 -29.84 33.46
CA ARG A 43 -18.48 -29.32 34.24
C ARG A 43 -18.34 -29.88 35.66
N GLN A 44 -19.00 -31.00 35.96
CA GLN A 44 -18.77 -31.79 37.18
C GLN A 44 -17.48 -32.64 37.03
N SER A 45 -16.92 -33.12 38.13
CA SER A 45 -15.70 -33.96 38.11
C SER A 45 -15.98 -35.34 38.70
N PRO A 46 -16.05 -36.42 37.89
CA PRO A 46 -16.09 -36.42 36.42
C PRO A 46 -17.43 -35.88 35.86
N CYS A 47 -17.45 -35.46 34.59
CA CYS A 47 -18.71 -35.03 33.94
C CYS A 47 -19.58 -36.24 33.62
N MET A 48 -20.91 -36.10 33.67
CA MET A 48 -21.84 -37.23 33.50
C MET A 48 -21.65 -37.95 32.16
N ARG A 49 -21.30 -37.21 31.10
CA ARG A 49 -21.02 -37.79 29.77
C ARG A 49 -19.75 -38.64 29.73
N CYS A 50 -18.69 -38.21 30.40
CA CYS A 50 -17.46 -39.00 30.49
C CYS A 50 -17.65 -40.20 31.42
N ALA A 51 -18.38 -40.03 32.52
CA ALA A 51 -18.75 -41.11 33.42
C ALA A 51 -19.58 -42.20 32.72
N SER A 52 -20.65 -41.83 32.00
CA SER A 52 -21.51 -42.79 31.30
C SER A 52 -20.82 -43.49 30.12
N GLN A 53 -19.83 -42.85 29.51
CA GLN A 53 -19.02 -43.45 28.43
C GLN A 53 -17.74 -44.13 28.92
N GLN A 54 -17.51 -44.21 30.23
CA GLN A 54 -16.29 -44.72 30.86
C GLN A 54 -14.99 -44.11 30.28
N ARG A 55 -15.04 -42.82 29.93
CA ARG A 55 -13.91 -42.07 29.35
C ARG A 55 -13.25 -41.18 30.39
N ARG A 56 -11.91 -41.08 30.31
CA ARG A 56 -11.11 -40.18 31.16
C ARG A 56 -11.60 -38.72 31.03
N CYS A 57 -11.75 -38.03 32.16
CA CYS A 57 -12.43 -36.74 32.27
C CYS A 57 -11.55 -35.67 32.94
N ASP A 58 -10.48 -35.25 32.25
CA ASP A 58 -9.59 -34.21 32.78
C ASP A 58 -10.03 -32.79 32.39
N TYR A 59 -9.76 -31.83 33.27
CA TYR A 59 -10.03 -30.40 33.07
C TYR A 59 -8.71 -29.61 32.98
N PRO A 60 -8.63 -28.57 32.13
CA PRO A 60 -7.46 -27.70 32.09
C PRO A 60 -7.36 -26.88 33.39
N GLN A 61 -6.16 -26.80 33.95
CA GLN A 61 -5.90 -26.07 35.21
C GLN A 61 -6.05 -24.54 35.07
N ALA A 62 -5.89 -23.98 33.87
CA ALA A 62 -6.09 -22.55 33.58
C ALA A 62 -6.99 -22.32 32.36
N SER A 63 -7.69 -21.19 32.34
CA SER A 63 -8.52 -20.75 31.22
C SER A 63 -7.83 -19.62 30.45
N ASN A 64 -7.33 -19.90 29.24
CA ASN A 64 -6.68 -18.91 28.36
C ASN A 64 -7.68 -17.93 27.70
N ARG A 65 -8.85 -17.70 28.31
CA ARG A 65 -9.84 -16.68 27.91
C ARG A 65 -10.17 -15.82 29.13
N GLY A 66 -9.67 -14.59 29.13
CA GLY A 66 -9.93 -13.57 30.14
C GLY A 66 -8.84 -12.49 30.16
N ARG A 67 -9.24 -11.23 30.33
CA ARG A 67 -8.34 -10.08 30.56
C ARG A 67 -7.56 -10.32 31.86
N LYS A 68 -6.22 -10.20 31.86
CA LYS A 68 -5.46 -10.19 33.12
C LYS A 68 -5.98 -9.04 33.99
N GLN A 69 -6.41 -9.33 35.21
CA GLN A 69 -6.60 -8.29 36.22
C GLN A 69 -5.23 -7.74 36.60
N GLY A 70 -5.12 -6.42 36.66
CA GLY A 70 -3.83 -5.74 36.72
C GLY A 70 -3.24 -5.66 38.13
N THR A 71 -1.92 -5.63 38.17
CA THR A 71 -1.13 -4.99 39.23
C THR A 71 -0.23 -3.97 38.55
N ALA A 72 -0.24 -2.73 39.04
CA ALA A 72 0.65 -1.68 38.56
C ALA A 72 2.06 -1.83 39.17
N LEU A 73 3.05 -1.16 38.54
CA LEU A 73 4.47 -1.14 38.89
C LEU A 73 5.24 -2.49 38.73
N SER A 74 5.65 -2.78 37.50
CA SER A 74 7.10 -2.97 37.23
C SER A 74 7.41 -2.56 35.79
N TYR A 75 8.49 -1.79 35.61
CA TYR A 75 8.90 -1.20 34.34
C TYR A 75 10.08 -2.01 33.76
N MET A 76 10.11 -2.14 32.42
CA MET A 76 11.23 -2.61 31.59
C MET A 76 11.70 -4.09 31.67
N THR A 77 12.15 -4.56 30.49
CA THR A 77 12.81 -5.84 30.18
C THR A 77 11.95 -7.13 30.19
N SER A 78 11.45 -7.51 29.01
CA SER A 78 11.09 -8.90 28.71
C SER A 78 11.44 -9.26 27.27
N LYS A 79 12.44 -10.13 27.09
CA LYS A 79 12.82 -10.75 25.80
C LYS A 79 11.63 -11.51 25.19
N PRO A 80 11.58 -11.73 23.87
CA PRO A 80 10.63 -12.67 23.28
C PRO A 80 10.80 -14.07 23.90
N ASP A 81 9.69 -14.78 24.15
CA ASP A 81 9.70 -16.10 24.79
C ASP A 81 10.54 -17.10 23.98
N THR A 82 11.63 -17.60 24.57
CA THR A 82 12.53 -18.55 23.91
C THR A 82 11.86 -19.88 23.59
N VAL A 83 12.28 -20.47 22.46
CA VAL A 83 11.86 -21.77 21.93
C VAL A 83 11.92 -22.88 23.00
N GLU A 84 12.85 -22.80 23.95
CA GLU A 84 13.01 -23.75 25.06
C GLU A 84 11.76 -23.87 25.94
N LYS A 85 11.05 -22.77 26.23
CA LYS A 85 9.75 -22.82 26.96
C LYS A 85 8.64 -23.47 26.16
N LEU A 86 8.78 -23.57 24.84
CA LEU A 86 7.85 -24.28 23.95
C LEU A 86 8.19 -25.77 23.91
N LEU A 87 9.47 -26.11 23.77
CA LEU A 87 9.99 -27.48 23.82
C LEU A 87 9.69 -28.16 25.17
N GLN A 88 9.91 -27.45 26.29
CA GLN A 88 9.59 -27.98 27.62
C GLN A 88 8.10 -28.32 27.78
N ARG A 89 7.21 -27.47 27.27
CA ARG A 89 5.75 -27.72 27.27
C ARG A 89 5.31 -28.84 26.32
N ILE A 90 6.12 -29.19 25.32
CA ILE A 90 5.89 -30.36 24.44
C ILE A 90 6.31 -31.64 25.16
N ASN A 91 7.46 -31.64 25.84
CA ASN A 91 7.94 -32.80 26.61
C ASN A 91 7.07 -33.09 27.86
N GLU A 92 6.48 -32.07 28.49
CA GLU A 92 5.55 -32.23 29.61
C GLU A 92 4.13 -32.69 29.16
N SER A 93 3.88 -32.81 27.86
CA SER A 93 2.59 -33.26 27.31
C SER A 93 2.53 -34.79 27.19
N PRO A 94 1.46 -35.46 27.65
CA PRO A 94 1.28 -36.91 27.45
C PRO A 94 0.99 -37.32 25.99
N VAL A 95 1.13 -36.38 25.05
CA VAL A 95 0.98 -36.55 23.61
C VAL A 95 2.21 -36.03 22.85
N GLY A 96 3.29 -35.66 23.57
CA GLY A 96 4.50 -35.02 23.02
C GLY A 96 5.14 -35.81 21.88
N ASP A 97 5.31 -37.12 22.06
CA ASP A 97 5.90 -38.01 21.04
C ASP A 97 5.12 -38.03 19.72
N GLN A 98 3.79 -37.88 19.77
CA GLN A 98 2.96 -37.82 18.56
C GLN A 98 3.10 -36.48 17.83
N VAL A 99 3.33 -35.39 18.57
CA VAL A 99 3.62 -34.06 17.98
C VAL A 99 5.01 -34.08 17.34
N ILE A 100 6.00 -34.68 18.00
CA ILE A 100 7.36 -34.84 17.46
C ILE A 100 7.34 -35.72 16.19
N ALA A 101 6.63 -36.86 16.23
CA ALA A 101 6.47 -37.73 15.07
C ALA A 101 5.77 -37.04 13.89
N ALA A 102 4.74 -36.22 14.16
CA ALA A 102 4.07 -35.42 13.13
C ALA A 102 5.04 -34.41 12.47
N ILE A 103 5.86 -33.71 13.26
CA ILE A 103 6.86 -32.77 12.75
C ILE A 103 7.90 -33.51 11.88
N ILE A 104 8.44 -34.64 12.34
CA ILE A 104 9.40 -35.45 11.56
C ILE A 104 8.76 -35.96 10.26
N SER A 105 7.49 -36.39 10.29
CA SER A 105 6.78 -36.83 9.07
C SER A 105 6.59 -35.69 8.05
N SER A 106 6.44 -34.44 8.52
CA SER A 106 6.31 -33.28 7.65
C SER A 106 7.62 -32.86 6.98
N SER A 107 8.78 -33.23 7.53
CA SER A 107 10.09 -32.93 6.93
C SER A 107 10.55 -33.93 5.86
N GLN A 108 9.85 -35.05 5.67
CA GLN A 108 10.26 -36.12 4.74
C GLN A 108 9.68 -35.98 3.30
N ASN A 109 8.88 -34.95 3.02
CA ASN A 109 8.29 -34.68 1.69
C ASN A 109 8.96 -33.49 0.97
N LEU A 110 10.29 -33.48 0.92
CA LEU A 110 11.10 -32.56 0.10
C LEU A 110 11.98 -33.39 -0.85
N PRO A 111 11.96 -33.16 -2.18
CA PRO A 111 12.83 -33.87 -3.10
C PRO A 111 14.29 -33.40 -2.95
N PRO A 112 15.28 -34.31 -3.02
CA PRO A 112 16.67 -33.95 -2.78
C PRO A 112 17.27 -33.16 -3.95
N SER A 113 17.78 -31.96 -3.66
CA SER A 113 18.58 -31.15 -4.57
C SER A 113 20.00 -31.73 -4.71
N GLY A 114 20.17 -32.68 -5.63
CA GLY A 114 21.48 -33.26 -5.97
C GLY A 114 22.19 -32.48 -7.08
N PHE A 115 23.38 -31.95 -6.78
CA PHE A 115 24.33 -31.45 -7.78
C PHE A 115 24.90 -32.63 -8.58
N PRO A 116 24.85 -32.64 -9.93
CA PRO A 116 25.58 -33.61 -10.74
C PRO A 116 26.98 -33.08 -11.07
N THR A 117 27.99 -33.50 -10.30
CA THR A 117 29.38 -33.47 -10.76
C THR A 117 29.61 -34.62 -11.74
N GLY A 118 29.97 -34.33 -13.00
CA GLY A 118 30.33 -35.30 -14.03
C GLY A 118 31.77 -35.08 -14.55
N PRO A 119 32.57 -36.14 -14.80
CA PRO A 119 33.99 -36.00 -15.10
C PRO A 119 34.34 -35.80 -16.58
N TYR A 120 35.58 -35.38 -16.82
CA TYR A 120 36.21 -35.15 -18.13
C TYR A 120 36.17 -36.36 -19.08
N SER A 121 35.81 -36.11 -20.34
CA SER A 121 36.60 -36.49 -21.54
C SER A 121 36.07 -35.73 -22.75
N GLY A 122 36.93 -35.03 -23.49
CA GLY A 122 36.53 -34.24 -24.66
C GLY A 122 36.68 -35.00 -25.97
N ARG A 123 36.36 -34.33 -27.11
CA ARG A 123 37.25 -34.13 -28.29
C ARG A 123 36.52 -33.50 -29.48
N ASN A 124 37.08 -32.39 -29.97
CA ASN A 124 37.07 -31.88 -31.35
C ASN A 124 35.77 -31.53 -32.12
N SER A 125 35.64 -30.21 -32.35
CA SER A 125 35.71 -29.56 -33.68
C SER A 125 34.48 -29.47 -34.60
N SER A 126 34.38 -28.25 -35.18
CA SER A 126 33.83 -27.87 -36.50
C SER A 126 32.34 -28.12 -36.75
N GLU A 127 31.58 -27.35 -37.54
CA GLU A 127 31.64 -26.04 -38.23
C GLU A 127 30.38 -26.06 -39.16
N GLN A 128 30.05 -24.98 -39.86
CA GLN A 128 29.11 -24.93 -41.01
C GLN A 128 27.58 -24.92 -40.74
N THR A 129 27.03 -23.71 -40.84
CA THR A 129 25.83 -23.38 -41.66
C THR A 129 26.02 -23.85 -43.12
N PRO A 130 24.96 -24.16 -43.93
CA PRO A 130 24.20 -23.09 -44.60
C PRO A 130 22.74 -23.37 -45.07
N GLU A 131 22.04 -22.28 -45.45
CA GLU A 131 21.15 -22.07 -46.64
C GLU A 131 19.98 -23.03 -47.01
N LEU A 132 18.72 -22.53 -47.09
CA LEU A 132 17.96 -21.96 -48.24
C LEU A 132 17.38 -22.98 -49.28
N GLY A 133 16.09 -22.81 -49.64
CA GLY A 133 15.44 -23.50 -50.77
C GLY A 133 13.90 -23.49 -50.70
N ALA A 134 13.17 -23.36 -51.81
CA ALA A 134 11.74 -22.97 -51.79
C ALA A 134 10.82 -23.65 -52.85
N SER A 135 9.51 -23.72 -52.53
CA SER A 135 8.33 -23.90 -53.43
C SER A 135 8.17 -25.25 -54.17
N PRO A 136 7.01 -25.58 -54.82
CA PRO A 136 5.71 -24.86 -54.91
C PRO A 136 4.42 -25.72 -54.69
N TYR A 137 3.27 -25.06 -54.91
CA TYR A 137 1.86 -25.49 -54.85
C TYR A 137 1.43 -26.90 -55.34
N THR A 138 0.50 -27.51 -54.58
CA THR A 138 -0.83 -28.06 -55.01
C THR A 138 -1.73 -28.29 -53.77
N GLY A 139 -3.07 -28.38 -53.82
CA GLY A 139 -3.96 -28.09 -54.96
C GLY A 139 -5.43 -28.58 -54.93
N SER A 140 -6.18 -28.59 -53.82
CA SER A 140 -7.64 -28.91 -53.85
C SER A 140 -8.50 -28.21 -52.77
N GLU A 141 -9.70 -27.79 -53.19
CA GLU A 141 -10.68 -27.06 -52.38
C GLU A 141 -11.59 -28.01 -51.58
N HIS A 142 -12.08 -27.57 -50.41
CA HIS A 142 -13.45 -27.85 -49.95
C HIS A 142 -13.91 -26.77 -48.97
N GLN A 143 -15.02 -26.11 -49.27
CA GLN A 143 -15.57 -25.01 -48.48
C GLN A 143 -16.09 -25.51 -47.12
N ARG A 144 -15.64 -24.91 -46.02
CA ARG A 144 -16.38 -24.89 -44.75
C ARG A 144 -16.45 -23.47 -44.19
N THR A 145 -17.61 -23.16 -43.64
CA THR A 145 -18.01 -21.84 -43.15
C THR A 145 -17.10 -21.37 -42.01
N TYR A 146 -16.41 -20.24 -42.19
CA TYR A 146 -15.58 -19.64 -41.15
C TYR A 146 -16.44 -19.00 -40.05
N GLN A 147 -16.66 -19.71 -38.96
CA GLN A 147 -16.77 -19.05 -37.65
C GLN A 147 -15.34 -18.85 -37.13
N ASN A 148 -14.82 -17.63 -37.26
CA ASN A 148 -13.51 -17.30 -36.69
C ASN A 148 -13.59 -17.36 -35.16
N PRO A 149 -12.75 -18.14 -34.47
CA PRO A 149 -12.57 -17.96 -33.03
C PRO A 149 -11.94 -16.56 -32.78
N PRO A 150 -12.26 -15.91 -31.66
CA PRO A 150 -11.63 -14.64 -31.32
C PRO A 150 -10.12 -14.82 -31.21
N LYS A 151 -9.35 -13.89 -31.79
CA LYS A 151 -7.89 -13.87 -31.62
C LYS A 151 -7.57 -13.78 -30.13
N PRO A 152 -6.58 -14.54 -29.62
CA PRO A 152 -6.11 -14.32 -28.27
C PRO A 152 -5.42 -12.95 -28.20
N ASP A 153 -5.97 -12.05 -27.39
CA ASP A 153 -5.18 -10.99 -26.76
C ASP A 153 -3.98 -11.64 -26.05
N SER A 154 -2.92 -10.86 -25.79
CA SER A 154 -1.64 -11.30 -25.22
C SER A 154 -1.74 -11.86 -23.79
N GLN A 155 -2.36 -13.03 -23.65
CA GLN A 155 -2.40 -13.82 -22.44
C GLN A 155 -1.08 -14.57 -22.26
N SER A 156 -0.70 -14.79 -21.00
CA SER A 156 0.45 -15.60 -20.65
C SER A 156 0.34 -17.00 -21.27
N SER A 157 1.43 -17.49 -21.86
CA SER A 157 1.59 -18.88 -22.33
C SER A 157 1.39 -19.94 -21.20
N LEU A 158 1.31 -19.49 -19.95
CA LEU A 158 1.06 -20.31 -18.76
C LEU A 158 -0.41 -20.77 -18.71
N VAL A 159 -0.62 -22.06 -18.95
CA VAL A 159 -1.90 -22.73 -18.65
C VAL A 159 -2.05 -22.85 -17.13
N SER A 160 -3.10 -22.24 -16.57
CA SER A 160 -3.36 -22.25 -15.14
C SER A 160 -4.08 -23.53 -14.70
N PRO A 161 -3.54 -24.34 -13.76
CA PRO A 161 -4.21 -25.55 -13.28
C PRO A 161 -5.59 -25.28 -12.66
N LEU A 162 -5.79 -24.11 -12.05
CA LEU A 162 -7.10 -23.72 -11.51
C LEU A 162 -8.14 -23.45 -12.60
N HIS A 163 -7.74 -22.99 -13.79
CA HIS A 163 -8.65 -22.85 -14.93
C HIS A 163 -9.03 -24.23 -15.49
N ILE A 164 -8.07 -25.15 -15.64
CA ILE A 164 -8.34 -26.55 -16.03
C ILE A 164 -9.36 -27.20 -15.07
N LEU A 165 -9.19 -26.98 -13.76
CA LEU A 165 -10.12 -27.50 -12.73
C LEU A 165 -11.49 -26.81 -12.78
N ALA A 166 -11.55 -25.51 -13.07
CA ALA A 166 -12.81 -24.79 -13.25
C ALA A 166 -13.59 -25.30 -14.47
N ASP A 167 -12.91 -25.47 -15.60
CA ASP A 167 -13.48 -25.99 -16.85
C ASP A 167 -13.99 -27.43 -16.68
N ALA A 168 -13.25 -28.28 -15.94
CA ALA A 168 -13.68 -29.62 -15.61
C ALA A 168 -14.95 -29.63 -14.73
N VAL A 169 -15.03 -28.77 -13.71
CA VAL A 169 -16.21 -28.64 -12.85
C VAL A 169 -17.42 -28.08 -13.61
N GLU A 170 -17.21 -27.15 -14.54
CA GLU A 170 -18.28 -26.61 -15.39
C GLU A 170 -18.75 -27.64 -16.44
N THR A 171 -17.84 -28.44 -17.00
CA THR A 171 -18.17 -29.56 -17.89
C THR A 171 -19.06 -30.58 -17.17
N GLU A 172 -18.69 -30.96 -15.94
CA GLU A 172 -19.50 -31.86 -15.09
C GLU A 172 -20.87 -31.26 -14.74
N ARG A 173 -20.95 -29.94 -14.51
CA ARG A 173 -22.21 -29.22 -14.29
C ARG A 173 -23.11 -29.29 -15.53
N LEU A 174 -22.54 -29.10 -16.72
CA LEU A 174 -23.28 -29.16 -17.98
C LEU A 174 -23.76 -30.59 -18.30
N ALA A 175 -22.90 -31.60 -18.08
CA ALA A 175 -23.27 -33.01 -18.22
C ALA A 175 -24.41 -33.38 -17.25
N SER A 176 -24.33 -32.94 -15.99
CA SER A 176 -25.38 -33.14 -14.98
C SER A 176 -26.74 -32.53 -15.35
N LEU A 177 -26.76 -31.45 -16.14
CA LEU A 177 -27.99 -30.85 -16.65
C LEU A 177 -28.55 -31.60 -17.86
N GLN A 178 -27.69 -32.06 -18.78
CA GLN A 178 -28.12 -32.82 -19.95
C GLN A 178 -28.77 -34.17 -19.58
N ILE A 179 -28.34 -34.79 -18.48
CA ILE A 179 -28.95 -36.03 -17.95
C ILE A 179 -30.40 -35.83 -17.49
N GLN A 180 -30.86 -34.59 -17.23
CA GLN A 180 -32.24 -34.31 -16.83
C GLN A 180 -33.22 -34.07 -18.00
N ASP A 181 -32.73 -33.89 -19.23
CA ASP A 181 -33.52 -33.38 -20.37
C ASP A 181 -33.65 -34.40 -21.54
N SER A 182 -33.68 -35.70 -21.22
CA SER A 182 -33.94 -36.80 -22.16
C SER A 182 -34.61 -37.96 -21.39
N SER A 183 -35.75 -38.55 -21.78
CA SER A 183 -36.49 -38.51 -23.06
C SER A 183 -37.99 -38.82 -22.82
N PRO A 184 -38.89 -38.73 -23.82
CA PRO A 184 -40.26 -39.22 -23.71
C PRO A 184 -40.32 -40.74 -23.47
N ALA A 185 -41.37 -41.20 -22.79
CA ALA A 185 -41.52 -42.62 -22.43
C ALA A 185 -41.70 -43.55 -23.64
N SER A 186 -40.93 -44.63 -23.69
CA SER A 186 -41.19 -45.82 -24.51
C SER A 186 -41.03 -47.07 -23.63
N ASN A 187 -42.12 -47.81 -23.42
CA ASN A 187 -42.19 -48.95 -22.51
C ASN A 187 -41.42 -50.17 -23.05
N HIS A 188 -40.57 -50.76 -22.22
CA HIS A 188 -40.25 -52.20 -22.25
C HIS A 188 -39.93 -52.67 -20.81
N PRO A 189 -40.54 -53.77 -20.32
CA PRO A 189 -40.20 -54.36 -19.03
C PRO A 189 -39.07 -55.39 -19.13
N ASP A 190 -38.54 -55.76 -17.96
CA ASP A 190 -37.70 -56.93 -17.66
C ASP A 190 -36.20 -56.89 -18.05
N GLU A 191 -35.40 -56.20 -17.23
CA GLU A 191 -34.12 -56.75 -16.72
C GLU A 191 -33.85 -56.27 -15.28
N PRO A 192 -33.15 -57.05 -14.42
CA PRO A 192 -32.98 -56.73 -13.01
C PRO A 192 -31.91 -55.65 -12.79
N LEU A 193 -32.32 -54.59 -12.10
CA LEU A 193 -31.46 -53.45 -11.72
C LEU A 193 -30.27 -53.88 -10.85
N LEU A 194 -29.09 -54.03 -11.47
CA LEU A 194 -27.81 -53.83 -10.78
C LEU A 194 -27.71 -52.36 -10.38
N ASN A 195 -28.18 -52.07 -9.17
CA ASN A 195 -28.37 -50.73 -8.64
C ASN A 195 -27.03 -50.07 -8.23
N ASN A 196 -26.16 -49.80 -9.21
CA ASN A 196 -24.88 -49.12 -9.03
C ASN A 196 -25.05 -47.59 -9.01
N SER A 197 -26.06 -47.11 -8.28
CA SER A 197 -26.41 -45.68 -8.17
C SER A 197 -25.47 -44.87 -7.24
N ASN A 198 -24.21 -45.31 -7.10
CA ASN A 198 -23.18 -44.66 -6.28
C ASN A 198 -22.09 -43.94 -7.10
N ASP A 199 -22.04 -44.12 -8.42
CA ASP A 199 -20.99 -43.56 -9.29
C ASP A 199 -21.22 -42.08 -9.68
N THR A 200 -21.84 -41.28 -8.81
CA THR A 200 -21.63 -39.82 -8.84
C THR A 200 -20.37 -39.49 -8.07
N TRP A 201 -19.30 -39.16 -8.81
CA TRP A 201 -17.93 -38.89 -8.34
C TRP A 201 -17.83 -37.89 -7.16
N LEU A 202 -18.84 -37.04 -6.99
CA LEU A 202 -19.03 -36.16 -5.84
C LEU A 202 -20.49 -36.18 -5.35
N SER A 203 -20.68 -36.08 -4.04
CA SER A 203 -22.01 -35.77 -3.47
C SER A 203 -22.52 -34.45 -4.06
N ARG A 204 -23.81 -34.35 -4.40
CA ARG A 204 -24.43 -33.13 -4.96
C ARG A 204 -24.02 -31.85 -4.21
N ARG A 205 -23.93 -31.87 -2.87
CA ARG A 205 -23.49 -30.72 -2.06
C ARG A 205 -22.01 -30.35 -2.24
N ALA A 206 -21.15 -31.32 -2.54
CA ALA A 206 -19.75 -31.08 -2.85
C ALA A 206 -19.60 -30.52 -4.27
N THR A 207 -20.34 -31.05 -5.25
CA THR A 207 -20.40 -30.52 -6.62
C THR A 207 -20.95 -29.08 -6.62
N GLU A 208 -22.07 -28.81 -5.94
CA GLU A 208 -22.63 -27.46 -5.75
C GLU A 208 -21.62 -26.49 -5.11
N ARG A 209 -20.83 -26.96 -4.14
CA ARG A 209 -19.78 -26.15 -3.51
C ARG A 209 -18.64 -25.85 -4.47
N LEU A 210 -18.19 -26.82 -5.29
CA LEU A 210 -17.14 -26.61 -6.28
C LEU A 210 -17.62 -25.69 -7.41
N ILE A 211 -18.83 -25.91 -7.94
CA ILE A 211 -19.48 -25.01 -8.90
C ILE A 211 -19.54 -23.59 -8.31
N LYS A 212 -19.97 -23.42 -7.06
CA LYS A 212 -20.00 -22.11 -6.40
C LYS A 212 -18.61 -21.49 -6.21
N TYR A 213 -17.58 -22.30 -6.00
CA TYR A 213 -16.20 -21.85 -5.78
C TYR A 213 -15.51 -21.42 -7.09
N PHE A 214 -15.69 -22.20 -8.17
CA PHE A 214 -15.11 -21.92 -9.48
C PHE A 214 -15.99 -21.04 -10.37
N LYS A 215 -17.25 -20.78 -9.98
CA LYS A 215 -18.13 -19.83 -10.68
C LYS A 215 -17.40 -18.49 -10.86
N PRO A 216 -17.31 -17.95 -12.08
CA PRO A 216 -16.80 -16.60 -12.30
C PRO A 216 -17.58 -15.61 -11.42
N SER A 217 -16.91 -15.05 -10.42
CA SER A 217 -17.45 -13.91 -9.68
C SER A 217 -17.51 -12.71 -10.62
N ALA A 218 -18.46 -11.80 -10.39
CA ALA A 218 -18.24 -10.43 -10.83
C ALA A 218 -16.90 -9.97 -10.25
N SER A 219 -15.97 -9.52 -11.10
CA SER A 219 -14.68 -8.98 -10.69
C SER A 219 -14.87 -7.73 -9.82
N PHE A 220 -15.94 -6.99 -10.11
CA PHE A 220 -16.38 -5.79 -9.42
C PHE A 220 -17.44 -6.08 -8.34
N GLN A 221 -17.23 -5.54 -7.13
CA GLN A 221 -18.17 -5.56 -6.00
C GLN A 221 -18.02 -4.28 -5.16
N LYS A 222 -19.13 -3.58 -4.90
CA LYS A 222 -19.17 -2.41 -4.01
C LYS A 222 -19.04 -2.81 -2.54
N ASP A 223 -18.47 -1.95 -1.70
CA ASP A 223 -18.31 -2.22 -0.26
C ASP A 223 -19.66 -2.51 0.43
N TRP A 224 -20.74 -1.81 0.09
CA TRP A 224 -22.09 -2.09 0.55
C TRP A 224 -22.59 -3.50 0.18
N GLN A 225 -22.23 -4.01 -0.99
CA GLN A 225 -22.61 -5.36 -1.44
C GLN A 225 -21.82 -6.44 -0.69
N VAL A 226 -20.53 -6.19 -0.45
CA VAL A 226 -19.67 -7.05 0.39
C VAL A 226 -20.18 -7.04 1.84
N LEU A 227 -20.56 -5.88 2.38
CA LEU A 227 -21.13 -5.73 3.71
C LEU A 227 -22.45 -6.51 3.85
N ALA A 228 -23.38 -6.34 2.90
CA ALA A 228 -24.68 -7.02 2.91
C ALA A 228 -24.58 -8.56 2.74
N SER A 229 -23.50 -9.05 2.12
CA SER A 229 -23.25 -10.49 1.92
C SER A 229 -22.39 -11.14 3.03
N GLN A 230 -21.95 -10.38 4.04
CA GLN A 230 -21.18 -10.94 5.16
C GLN A 230 -21.99 -11.99 5.94
N SER A 231 -21.35 -13.14 6.20
CA SER A 231 -21.87 -14.15 7.11
C SER A 231 -21.92 -13.64 8.55
N VAL A 232 -22.89 -14.11 9.35
CA VAL A 232 -22.97 -13.87 10.80
C VAL A 232 -21.67 -14.27 11.53
N ASN A 233 -20.92 -15.23 10.98
CA ASN A 233 -19.64 -15.72 11.50
C ASN A 233 -18.41 -15.12 10.78
N ALA A 234 -18.55 -14.02 10.03
CA ALA A 234 -17.43 -13.36 9.38
C ALA A 234 -16.39 -12.88 10.43
N PRO A 235 -15.08 -13.09 10.20
CA PRO A 235 -14.05 -12.74 11.18
C PRO A 235 -13.90 -11.23 11.37
N VAL A 236 -14.11 -10.45 10.30
CA VAL A 236 -14.07 -8.98 10.30
C VAL A 236 -15.48 -8.47 9.97
N ARG A 237 -16.35 -8.49 10.97
CA ARG A 237 -17.73 -8.02 10.84
C ARG A 237 -17.81 -6.52 11.04
N LEU A 238 -18.48 -5.83 10.12
CA LEU A 238 -18.80 -4.40 10.22
C LEU A 238 -20.32 -4.20 10.35
N SER A 239 -20.74 -3.03 10.81
CA SER A 239 -22.15 -2.64 10.94
C SER A 239 -22.43 -1.45 10.03
N SER A 240 -23.60 -1.43 9.38
CA SER A 240 -24.04 -0.29 8.55
C SER A 240 -24.14 1.02 9.35
N LEU A 241 -24.37 0.93 10.67
CA LEU A 241 -24.43 2.08 11.57
C LEU A 241 -23.05 2.57 12.05
N THR A 242 -21.95 1.94 11.63
CA THR A 242 -20.60 2.27 12.08
C THR A 242 -19.58 2.33 10.95
N CYS A 243 -20.04 2.33 9.69
CA CYS A 243 -19.19 2.39 8.48
C CYS A 243 -19.43 3.64 7.64
N ASP A 244 -20.51 4.37 7.88
CA ASP A 244 -20.86 5.61 7.18
C ASP A 244 -20.92 6.74 8.22
N PRO A 245 -20.18 7.87 8.05
CA PRO A 245 -20.23 9.02 8.93
C PRO A 245 -21.64 9.52 9.28
N ILE A 246 -22.56 9.51 8.30
CA ILE A 246 -23.95 9.96 8.49
C ILE A 246 -24.74 8.91 9.28
N ALA A 247 -24.69 7.63 8.89
CA ALA A 247 -25.34 6.56 9.64
C ALA A 247 -24.82 6.41 11.09
N SER A 248 -23.55 6.75 11.31
CA SER A 248 -22.89 6.81 12.62
C SER A 248 -23.29 8.04 13.45
N ARG A 249 -24.04 9.00 12.86
CA ARG A 249 -24.44 10.28 13.45
C ARG A 249 -23.26 11.14 13.90
N LEU A 250 -22.13 11.03 13.20
CA LEU A 250 -20.96 11.91 13.41
C LEU A 250 -21.14 13.25 12.69
N ILE A 251 -21.83 13.22 11.55
CA ILE A 251 -22.10 14.35 10.65
C ILE A 251 -23.53 14.23 10.11
N ASP A 252 -24.08 15.30 9.54
CA ASP A 252 -25.28 15.27 8.69
C ASP A 252 -24.95 15.44 7.20
N ASP A 253 -25.98 15.49 6.34
CA ASP A 253 -25.81 15.66 4.90
C ASP A 253 -25.23 17.05 4.52
N THR A 254 -25.49 18.11 5.31
CA THR A 254 -24.94 19.45 5.09
C THR A 254 -23.45 19.52 5.43
N ASP A 255 -23.05 18.87 6.53
CA ASP A 255 -21.63 18.66 6.86
C ASP A 255 -20.92 17.88 5.76
N ALA A 256 -21.54 16.82 5.23
CA ALA A 256 -20.97 16.01 4.15
C ALA A 256 -20.79 16.81 2.85
N GLU A 257 -21.79 17.59 2.42
CA GLU A 257 -21.68 18.50 1.27
C GLU A 257 -20.53 19.49 1.45
N ARG A 258 -20.42 20.11 2.63
CA ARG A 258 -19.37 21.07 2.96
C ARG A 258 -17.97 20.44 2.95
N TYR A 259 -17.81 19.22 3.47
CA TYR A 259 -16.51 18.53 3.45
C TYR A 259 -16.13 18.09 2.02
N PHE A 260 -17.09 17.66 1.21
CA PHE A 260 -16.84 17.41 -0.22
C PHE A 260 -16.39 18.67 -0.94
N GLU A 261 -17.07 19.81 -0.76
CA GLU A 261 -16.68 21.11 -1.31
C GLU A 261 -15.24 21.49 -0.93
N LEU A 262 -14.89 21.39 0.37
CA LEU A 262 -13.55 21.67 0.88
C LEU A 262 -12.49 20.75 0.25
N PHE A 263 -12.76 19.45 0.19
CA PHE A 263 -11.85 18.48 -0.44
C PHE A 263 -11.62 18.81 -1.93
N PHE A 264 -12.68 19.06 -2.70
CA PHE A 264 -12.58 19.36 -4.13
C PHE A 264 -11.94 20.71 -4.43
N THR A 265 -12.07 21.68 -3.52
CA THR A 265 -11.48 23.02 -3.67
C THR A 265 -9.99 23.04 -3.33
N ILE A 266 -9.58 22.31 -2.28
CA ILE A 266 -8.24 22.47 -1.67
C ILE A 266 -7.31 21.30 -1.99
N ARG A 267 -7.81 20.05 -1.95
CA ARG A 267 -6.99 18.82 -2.00
C ARG A 267 -7.03 18.12 -3.36
N ASN A 268 -8.20 17.98 -3.97
CA ASN A 268 -8.35 17.31 -5.26
C ASN A 268 -7.45 17.88 -6.38
N PRO A 269 -7.19 19.20 -6.48
CA PRO A 269 -6.24 19.77 -7.45
C PRO A 269 -4.81 19.21 -7.41
N LEU A 270 -4.39 18.62 -6.30
CA LEU A 270 -3.00 18.16 -6.09
C LEU A 270 -2.84 16.65 -6.29
N VAL A 271 -3.85 15.86 -5.93
CA VAL A 271 -3.94 14.41 -6.22
C VAL A 271 -4.49 14.12 -7.62
N CYS A 272 -5.26 15.05 -8.20
CA CYS A 272 -5.82 15.02 -9.56
C CYS A 272 -6.74 13.81 -9.87
N LEU A 273 -7.24 13.10 -8.85
CA LEU A 273 -7.86 11.78 -9.03
C LEU A 273 -9.39 11.81 -9.16
N LEU A 274 -10.11 12.49 -8.27
CA LEU A 274 -11.56 12.42 -8.26
C LEU A 274 -12.18 13.45 -9.19
N ASP A 275 -13.24 13.06 -9.89
CA ASP A 275 -13.99 13.93 -10.78
C ASP A 275 -15.14 14.64 -10.03
N PRO A 276 -15.13 15.98 -9.87
CA PRO A 276 -16.10 16.70 -9.03
C PRO A 276 -17.55 16.63 -9.48
N ILE A 277 -17.84 16.31 -10.74
CA ILE A 277 -19.21 16.16 -11.25
C ILE A 277 -19.72 14.72 -11.08
N LEU A 278 -18.82 13.72 -11.01
CA LEU A 278 -19.21 12.34 -10.68
C LEU A 278 -19.28 12.11 -9.17
N HIS A 279 -18.32 12.67 -8.42
CA HIS A 279 -18.07 12.34 -7.02
C HIS A 279 -18.67 13.40 -6.06
N THR A 280 -19.97 13.62 -6.14
CA THR A 280 -20.72 14.39 -5.12
C THR A 280 -20.97 13.53 -3.88
N SER A 281 -21.31 14.15 -2.74
CA SER A 281 -21.70 13.44 -1.51
C SER A 281 -22.84 12.45 -1.77
N GLU A 282 -23.88 12.89 -2.48
CA GLU A 282 -25.03 12.09 -2.91
C GLU A 282 -24.64 10.90 -3.81
N ASN A 283 -23.72 11.09 -4.77
CA ASN A 283 -23.33 10.04 -5.70
C ASN A 283 -22.35 9.05 -5.08
N VAL A 284 -21.37 9.49 -4.29
CA VAL A 284 -20.33 8.62 -3.73
C VAL A 284 -20.89 7.71 -2.64
N ARG A 285 -21.73 8.23 -1.74
CA ARG A 285 -22.25 7.46 -0.59
C ARG A 285 -22.91 6.11 -0.97
N PRO A 286 -23.79 5.99 -1.99
CA PRO A 286 -24.36 4.71 -2.42
C PRO A 286 -23.41 3.86 -3.31
N LEU A 287 -22.32 4.42 -3.81
CA LEU A 287 -21.28 3.68 -4.53
C LEU A 287 -20.27 3.03 -3.58
N SER A 288 -19.78 3.81 -2.60
CA SER A 288 -18.82 3.35 -1.60
C SER A 288 -18.88 4.17 -0.30
N PHE A 289 -19.14 3.50 0.83
CA PHE A 289 -18.96 4.13 2.15
C PHE A 289 -17.50 4.38 2.49
N THR A 290 -16.57 3.55 1.97
CA THR A 290 -15.13 3.72 2.19
C THR A 290 -14.63 5.02 1.56
N LEU A 291 -14.92 5.26 0.27
CA LEU A 291 -14.55 6.51 -0.40
C LEU A 291 -15.27 7.72 0.20
N PHE A 292 -16.56 7.59 0.51
CA PHE A 292 -17.34 8.64 1.17
C PHE A 292 -16.72 9.06 2.52
N SER A 293 -16.29 8.10 3.33
CA SER A 293 -15.64 8.34 4.63
C SER A 293 -14.30 9.06 4.47
N VAL A 294 -13.48 8.63 3.50
CA VAL A 294 -12.19 9.27 3.19
C VAL A 294 -12.41 10.73 2.77
N VAL A 295 -13.29 11.00 1.81
CA VAL A 295 -13.55 12.39 1.36
C VAL A 295 -14.11 13.25 2.50
N CYS A 296 -15.02 12.73 3.33
CA CYS A 296 -15.51 13.44 4.52
C CYS A 296 -14.39 13.77 5.52
N ALA A 297 -13.52 12.80 5.86
CA ALA A 297 -12.43 13.01 6.81
C ALA A 297 -11.40 14.02 6.28
N LEU A 298 -11.00 13.90 5.01
CA LEU A 298 -9.99 14.78 4.40
C LEU A 298 -10.55 16.17 4.09
N GLY A 299 -11.85 16.31 3.86
CA GLY A 299 -12.55 17.60 3.76
C GLY A 299 -12.71 18.28 5.13
N CYS A 300 -13.14 17.53 6.16
CA CYS A 300 -13.22 18.02 7.54
C CYS A 300 -11.87 18.54 8.07
N ALA A 301 -10.76 17.91 7.66
CA ALA A 301 -9.40 18.36 7.98
C ALA A 301 -9.05 19.78 7.48
N MET A 302 -9.80 20.30 6.49
CA MET A 302 -9.62 21.63 5.91
C MET A 302 -10.58 22.67 6.49
N SER A 303 -11.47 22.28 7.41
CA SER A 303 -12.39 23.20 8.05
C SER A 303 -11.69 23.97 9.18
N ASP A 304 -11.98 25.26 9.27
CA ASP A 304 -11.44 26.16 10.29
C ASP A 304 -12.28 26.16 11.58
N THR A 305 -13.48 25.57 11.58
CA THR A 305 -14.38 25.58 12.73
C THR A 305 -13.86 24.72 13.90
N THR A 306 -14.10 25.18 15.14
CA THR A 306 -13.68 24.46 16.36
C THR A 306 -14.36 23.09 16.50
N ARG A 307 -15.60 22.96 16.01
CA ARG A 307 -16.34 21.68 15.96
C ARG A 307 -15.59 20.69 15.08
N ASP A 308 -15.29 21.09 13.84
CA ASP A 308 -14.74 20.19 12.83
C ASP A 308 -13.31 19.75 13.18
N ARG A 309 -12.50 20.66 13.75
CA ARG A 309 -11.17 20.30 14.29
C ARG A 309 -11.23 19.23 15.39
N SER A 310 -12.27 19.26 16.22
CA SER A 310 -12.51 18.25 17.26
C SER A 310 -13.08 16.94 16.71
N LEU A 311 -13.81 17.01 15.59
CA LEU A 311 -14.48 15.89 14.94
C LEU A 311 -13.55 15.10 14.00
N TYR A 312 -12.62 15.79 13.33
CA TYR A 312 -11.69 15.23 12.34
C TYR A 312 -11.01 13.93 12.79
N PRO A 313 -10.41 13.81 14.00
CA PRO A 313 -9.76 12.56 14.42
C PRO A 313 -10.72 11.35 14.45
N THR A 314 -12.00 11.60 14.73
CA THR A 314 -13.04 10.54 14.76
C THR A 314 -13.42 10.12 13.34
N LEU A 315 -13.59 11.07 12.42
CA LEU A 315 -13.86 10.78 11.00
C LEU A 315 -12.68 10.08 10.32
N LEU A 316 -11.45 10.48 10.66
CA LEU A 316 -10.23 9.85 10.18
C LEU A 316 -10.11 8.40 10.65
N ALA A 317 -10.30 8.13 11.94
CA ALA A 317 -10.30 6.78 12.49
C ALA A 317 -11.38 5.88 11.88
N LEU A 318 -12.55 6.44 11.53
CA LEU A 318 -13.61 5.75 10.78
C LEU A 318 -13.16 5.44 9.35
N ALA A 319 -12.62 6.42 8.61
CA ALA A 319 -12.12 6.23 7.25
C ALA A 319 -11.01 5.16 7.18
N GLU A 320 -10.04 5.23 8.09
CA GLU A 320 -9.01 4.19 8.24
C GLU A 320 -9.60 2.81 8.54
N SER A 321 -10.60 2.73 9.44
CA SER A 321 -11.24 1.46 9.79
C SER A 321 -11.98 0.85 8.60
N ASN A 322 -12.59 1.69 7.76
CA ASN A 322 -13.24 1.26 6.52
C ASN A 322 -12.24 0.78 5.46
N ILE A 323 -11.09 1.44 5.30
CA ILE A 323 -9.99 0.96 4.44
C ILE A 323 -9.45 -0.39 4.94
N LYS A 324 -9.13 -0.48 6.24
CA LYS A 324 -8.64 -1.73 6.87
C LYS A 324 -9.65 -2.86 6.71
N TRP A 325 -10.96 -2.57 6.80
CA TRP A 325 -12.03 -3.52 6.53
C TRP A 325 -12.13 -3.91 5.05
N SER A 326 -12.04 -2.95 4.12
CA SER A 326 -12.17 -3.24 2.68
C SER A 326 -10.99 -4.09 2.18
N ILE A 327 -9.79 -3.86 2.71
CA ILE A 327 -8.61 -4.71 2.48
C ILE A 327 -8.84 -6.11 3.06
N ALA A 328 -9.23 -6.21 4.34
CA ALA A 328 -9.40 -7.50 5.03
C ALA A 328 -10.56 -8.35 4.48
N THR A 329 -11.52 -7.75 3.78
CA THR A 329 -12.64 -8.42 3.12
C THR A 329 -12.47 -8.52 1.60
N SER A 330 -11.38 -8.00 1.04
CA SER A 330 -11.06 -7.98 -0.39
C SER A 330 -12.17 -7.38 -1.26
N VAL A 331 -12.65 -6.17 -0.90
CA VAL A 331 -13.58 -5.39 -1.73
C VAL A 331 -12.87 -4.98 -3.03
N LYS A 332 -13.53 -5.20 -4.17
CA LYS A 332 -12.96 -4.94 -5.50
C LYS A 332 -13.81 -3.90 -6.23
N SER A 333 -13.54 -2.63 -5.97
CA SER A 333 -14.23 -1.51 -6.60
C SER A 333 -13.25 -0.42 -7.05
N VAL A 334 -13.65 0.38 -8.05
CA VAL A 334 -12.89 1.56 -8.47
C VAL A 334 -12.82 2.55 -7.30
N GLU A 335 -13.92 2.68 -6.55
CA GLU A 335 -14.02 3.55 -5.39
C GLU A 335 -13.09 3.14 -4.24
N THR A 336 -12.88 1.84 -4.00
CA THR A 336 -11.93 1.34 -2.98
C THR A 336 -10.48 1.65 -3.39
N ILE A 337 -10.13 1.50 -4.67
CA ILE A 337 -8.81 1.91 -5.20
C ILE A 337 -8.62 3.42 -4.99
N GLN A 338 -9.62 4.20 -5.37
CA GLN A 338 -9.61 5.66 -5.25
C GLN A 338 -9.54 6.12 -3.79
N ALA A 339 -10.26 5.44 -2.88
CA ALA A 339 -10.26 5.75 -1.45
C ALA A 339 -8.87 5.53 -0.84
N ILE A 340 -8.21 4.42 -1.17
CA ILE A 340 -6.85 4.12 -0.73
C ILE A 340 -5.89 5.19 -1.27
N PHE A 341 -5.83 5.41 -2.59
CA PHE A 341 -4.92 6.40 -3.16
C PHE A 341 -5.15 7.81 -2.58
N THR A 342 -6.41 8.23 -2.42
CA THR A 342 -6.74 9.53 -1.85
C THR A 342 -6.33 9.61 -0.37
N MET A 343 -6.49 8.55 0.41
CA MET A 343 -6.08 8.52 1.81
C MET A 343 -4.56 8.62 1.98
N GLU A 344 -3.78 7.78 1.27
CA GLU A 344 -2.33 7.67 1.50
C GLU A 344 -1.53 8.95 1.16
N TYR A 345 -2.09 9.86 0.37
CA TYR A 345 -1.46 11.17 0.15
C TYR A 345 -1.49 12.07 1.41
N TRP A 346 -2.46 11.89 2.31
CA TRP A 346 -2.59 12.67 3.55
C TRP A 346 -2.77 11.76 4.78
N SER A 347 -2.19 10.57 4.75
CA SER A 347 -2.15 9.68 5.91
C SER A 347 -1.40 10.37 7.08
N PRO A 348 -1.80 10.11 8.34
CA PRO A 348 -1.03 10.56 9.50
C PRO A 348 0.39 10.00 9.49
N VAL A 349 1.33 10.77 10.05
CA VAL A 349 2.69 10.29 10.28
C VAL A 349 2.70 9.27 11.41
N TYR A 350 3.32 8.11 11.15
CA TYR A 350 3.60 7.08 12.14
C TYR A 350 4.87 7.39 12.93
N GLU A 351 5.00 6.82 14.14
CA GLU A 351 6.19 7.03 15.00
C GLU A 351 7.50 6.66 14.31
N THR A 352 7.49 5.66 13.41
CA THR A 352 8.64 5.31 12.57
C THR A 352 8.19 4.94 11.16
N GLN A 353 9.04 5.19 10.16
CA GLN A 353 8.71 4.94 8.75
C GLN A 353 8.45 3.46 8.42
N LYS A 354 9.10 2.53 9.14
CA LYS A 354 8.90 1.08 8.97
C LYS A 354 7.51 0.61 9.40
N ASP A 355 6.82 1.36 10.26
CA ASP A 355 5.51 1.03 10.80
C ASP A 355 4.37 1.61 9.93
N ASP A 356 4.70 2.47 8.96
CA ASP A 356 3.76 3.09 8.04
C ASP A 356 3.27 2.08 6.98
N PRO A 357 1.96 1.76 6.95
CA PRO A 357 1.40 0.74 6.06
C PRO A 357 1.15 1.25 4.63
N TYR A 358 1.40 2.53 4.30
CA TYR A 358 1.07 3.13 3.00
C TYR A 358 1.49 2.24 1.82
N TRP A 359 2.71 1.67 1.83
CA TRP A 359 3.22 0.86 0.72
C TRP A 359 2.39 -0.42 0.51
N LEU A 360 1.91 -1.03 1.58
CA LEU A 360 1.04 -2.21 1.53
C LEU A 360 -0.35 -1.85 1.01
N HIS A 361 -0.89 -0.71 1.45
CA HIS A 361 -2.19 -0.21 0.97
C HIS A 361 -2.14 0.14 -0.53
N LEU A 362 -1.13 0.92 -0.97
CA LEU A 362 -0.90 1.25 -2.38
C LEU A 362 -0.72 -0.01 -3.23
N SER A 363 0.12 -0.96 -2.78
CA SER A 363 0.32 -2.25 -3.46
C SER A 363 -0.99 -3.03 -3.62
N HIS A 364 -1.82 -3.05 -2.57
CA HIS A 364 -3.14 -3.70 -2.62
C HIS A 364 -4.09 -3.02 -3.62
N ALA A 365 -4.14 -1.68 -3.63
CA ALA A 365 -4.95 -0.92 -4.59
C ALA A 365 -4.51 -1.15 -6.06
N ILE A 366 -3.20 -1.21 -6.32
CA ILE A 366 -2.63 -1.55 -7.63
C ILE A 366 -3.00 -2.98 -8.05
N LEU A 367 -2.99 -3.94 -7.13
CA LEU A 367 -3.40 -5.32 -7.40
C LEU A 367 -4.90 -5.43 -7.71
N ILE A 368 -5.77 -4.72 -6.98
CA ILE A 368 -7.20 -4.64 -7.33
C ILE A 368 -7.38 -4.01 -8.71
N ALA A 369 -6.65 -2.94 -9.04
CA ALA A 369 -6.74 -2.27 -10.34
C ALA A 369 -6.37 -3.22 -11.51
N ARG A 370 -5.34 -4.06 -11.32
CA ARG A 370 -4.97 -5.10 -12.28
C ARG A 370 -6.00 -6.24 -12.36
N GLU A 371 -6.59 -6.65 -11.24
CA GLU A 371 -7.62 -7.71 -11.21
C GLU A 371 -8.94 -7.24 -11.85
N LEU A 372 -9.33 -5.98 -11.65
CA LEU A 372 -10.43 -5.33 -12.37
C LEU A 372 -10.10 -5.07 -13.85
N GLY A 373 -8.84 -5.23 -14.26
CA GLY A 373 -8.39 -5.01 -15.64
C GLY A 373 -8.42 -3.54 -16.07
N LEU A 374 -8.16 -2.59 -15.16
CA LEU A 374 -8.20 -1.16 -15.49
C LEU A 374 -7.14 -0.75 -16.54
N ASN A 375 -6.15 -1.62 -16.78
CA ASN A 375 -5.16 -1.52 -17.85
C ASN A 375 -5.60 -2.15 -19.19
N LYS A 376 -6.86 -2.57 -19.34
CA LYS A 376 -7.39 -3.27 -20.54
C LYS A 376 -8.70 -2.65 -21.02
N ASN A 377 -8.67 -2.09 -22.23
CA ASN A 377 -9.81 -1.40 -22.86
C ASN A 377 -11.14 -2.19 -22.81
N LYS A 378 -11.10 -3.51 -23.03
CA LYS A 378 -12.30 -4.35 -22.93
C LYS A 378 -12.88 -4.38 -21.51
N ALA A 379 -12.05 -4.64 -20.49
CA ALA A 379 -12.51 -4.71 -19.10
C ALA A 379 -13.01 -3.34 -18.61
N VAL A 380 -12.36 -2.24 -19.00
CA VAL A 380 -12.84 -0.88 -18.76
C VAL A 380 -14.22 -0.66 -19.40
N THR A 381 -14.42 -1.07 -20.65
CA THR A 381 -15.73 -0.96 -21.34
C THR A 381 -16.82 -1.77 -20.63
N ASP A 382 -16.52 -3.01 -20.26
CA ASP A 382 -17.44 -3.89 -19.54
C ASP A 382 -17.79 -3.31 -18.15
N LEU A 383 -16.83 -2.68 -17.44
CA LEU A 383 -17.07 -1.94 -16.19
C LEU A 383 -17.99 -0.73 -16.41
N VAL A 384 -17.75 0.13 -17.42
CA VAL A 384 -18.64 1.27 -17.71
C VAL A 384 -20.10 0.81 -17.91
N ALA A 385 -20.31 -0.32 -18.61
CA ALA A 385 -21.63 -0.89 -18.81
C ALA A 385 -22.29 -1.42 -17.52
N SER A 386 -21.50 -1.78 -16.50
CA SER A 386 -21.99 -2.21 -15.18
C SER A 386 -22.35 -1.07 -14.22
N TYR A 387 -21.71 0.10 -14.37
CA TYR A 387 -21.97 1.29 -13.54
C TYR A 387 -23.04 2.20 -14.12
N THR A 388 -23.14 2.27 -15.44
CA THR A 388 -24.06 3.17 -16.15
C THR A 388 -25.30 2.44 -16.61
N SER A 389 -26.47 3.11 -16.61
CA SER A 389 -27.66 2.52 -17.21
C SER A 389 -27.52 2.43 -18.72
N SER A 390 -28.25 1.50 -19.35
CA SER A 390 -28.35 1.43 -20.81
C SER A 390 -28.82 2.76 -21.41
N SER A 391 -29.74 3.45 -20.72
CA SER A 391 -30.26 4.78 -21.05
C SER A 391 -29.32 5.97 -20.76
N ALA A 392 -28.19 5.78 -20.08
CA ALA A 392 -27.29 6.88 -19.75
C ALA A 392 -26.69 7.50 -21.02
N SER A 393 -26.51 8.83 -21.00
CA SER A 393 -26.01 9.59 -22.16
C SER A 393 -24.57 9.18 -22.51
N GLN A 394 -24.21 9.33 -23.79
CA GLN A 394 -22.86 9.00 -24.24
C GLN A 394 -21.80 9.82 -23.52
N ASN A 395 -22.05 11.11 -23.28
CA ASN A 395 -21.14 11.97 -22.51
C ASN A 395 -20.95 11.46 -21.07
N PHE A 396 -22.00 10.95 -20.40
CA PHE A 396 -21.87 10.39 -19.05
C PHE A 396 -21.06 9.08 -19.06
N LYS A 397 -21.30 8.20 -20.05
CA LYS A 397 -20.52 6.96 -20.23
C LYS A 397 -19.05 7.23 -20.51
N GLU A 398 -18.75 8.16 -21.41
CA GLU A 398 -17.38 8.63 -21.70
C GLU A 398 -16.70 9.17 -20.45
N ARG A 399 -17.41 9.97 -19.66
CA ARG A 399 -16.89 10.56 -18.44
C ARG A 399 -16.62 9.53 -17.34
N PHE A 400 -17.42 8.47 -17.28
CA PHE A 400 -17.15 7.32 -16.40
C PHE A 400 -15.97 6.47 -16.89
N LEU A 401 -15.83 6.28 -18.21
CA LEU A 401 -14.65 5.65 -18.81
C LEU A 401 -13.36 6.39 -18.45
N ARG A 402 -13.36 7.72 -18.59
CA ARG A 402 -12.27 8.62 -18.17
C ARG A 402 -11.92 8.46 -16.69
N ASN A 403 -12.91 8.31 -15.81
CA ASN A 403 -12.69 8.09 -14.37
C ASN A 403 -11.92 6.79 -14.09
N ILE A 404 -12.26 5.71 -14.80
CA ILE A 404 -11.58 4.42 -14.68
C ILE A 404 -10.14 4.52 -15.20
N GLU A 405 -9.94 5.06 -16.41
CA GLU A 405 -8.59 5.26 -16.99
C GLU A 405 -7.72 6.14 -16.09
N ARG A 406 -8.26 7.25 -15.58
CA ARG A 406 -7.58 8.14 -14.63
C ARG A 406 -7.15 7.41 -13.36
N THR A 407 -7.96 6.46 -12.88
CA THR A 407 -7.63 5.64 -11.71
C THR A 407 -6.46 4.69 -11.99
N TRP A 408 -6.34 4.16 -13.22
CA TRP A 408 -5.15 3.40 -13.65
C TRP A 408 -3.90 4.30 -13.76
N LEU A 409 -4.03 5.49 -14.37
CA LEU A 409 -2.93 6.45 -14.46
C LEU A 409 -2.46 6.94 -13.08
N ALA A 410 -3.40 7.14 -12.15
CA ALA A 410 -3.11 7.46 -10.76
C ALA A 410 -2.43 6.31 -10.02
N ALA A 411 -2.72 5.05 -10.35
CA ALA A 411 -2.00 3.90 -9.81
C ALA A 411 -0.51 3.93 -10.19
N PHE A 412 -0.20 4.19 -11.48
CA PHE A 412 1.18 4.38 -11.94
C PHE A 412 1.84 5.59 -11.27
N PHE A 413 1.16 6.74 -11.28
CA PHE A 413 1.66 7.99 -10.70
C PHE A 413 1.95 7.85 -9.19
N ALA A 414 1.04 7.24 -8.42
CA ALA A 414 1.25 6.96 -7.00
C ALA A 414 2.42 5.99 -6.80
N GLU A 415 2.43 4.83 -7.48
CA GLU A 415 3.51 3.85 -7.31
C GLU A 415 4.90 4.47 -7.58
N LYS A 416 5.04 5.25 -8.67
CA LYS A 416 6.32 5.89 -8.97
C LYS A 416 6.66 7.01 -7.98
N SER A 417 5.69 7.83 -7.58
CA SER A 417 5.96 8.96 -6.68
C SER A 417 6.35 8.51 -5.28
N PHE A 418 5.61 7.55 -4.71
CA PHE A 418 5.95 6.96 -3.43
C PHE A 418 7.21 6.07 -3.53
N GLY A 419 7.32 5.24 -4.58
CA GLY A 419 8.44 4.30 -4.76
C GLY A 419 9.79 4.99 -4.95
N ILE A 420 9.85 6.08 -5.73
CA ILE A 420 11.06 6.91 -5.88
C ILE A 420 11.48 7.53 -4.54
N VAL A 421 10.51 8.09 -3.80
CA VAL A 421 10.78 8.82 -2.55
C VAL A 421 11.21 7.90 -1.41
N THR A 422 10.77 6.64 -1.43
CA THR A 422 10.99 5.68 -0.33
C THR A 422 11.87 4.50 -0.71
N GLY A 423 12.39 4.46 -1.94
CA GLY A 423 13.27 3.40 -2.43
C GLY A 423 12.61 2.03 -2.61
N ARG A 424 11.27 1.96 -2.70
CA ARG A 424 10.54 0.68 -2.82
C ARG A 424 10.52 0.17 -4.26
N VAL A 425 10.55 -1.15 -4.44
CA VAL A 425 10.50 -1.80 -5.76
C VAL A 425 9.13 -1.58 -6.42
N MET A 426 9.13 -0.87 -7.55
CA MET A 426 7.93 -0.48 -8.28
C MET A 426 7.58 -1.52 -9.36
N ASN A 427 6.34 -2.01 -9.38
CA ASN A 427 5.93 -3.18 -10.16
C ASN A 427 5.05 -2.86 -11.39
N VAL A 428 4.50 -1.65 -11.54
CA VAL A 428 3.75 -1.27 -12.76
C VAL A 428 4.72 -0.95 -13.89
N GLY A 429 4.71 -1.76 -14.95
CA GLY A 429 5.61 -1.62 -16.08
C GLY A 429 5.29 -0.40 -16.94
N ARG A 430 6.32 0.22 -17.53
CA ARG A 430 6.14 1.33 -18.50
C ARG A 430 5.29 0.92 -19.70
N SER A 431 5.34 -0.36 -20.08
CA SER A 431 4.55 -0.97 -21.16
C SER A 431 3.06 -1.21 -20.82
N GLU A 432 2.61 -0.98 -19.57
CA GLU A 432 1.19 -1.03 -19.19
C GLU A 432 0.48 0.34 -19.36
N ILE A 433 1.16 1.33 -19.92
CA ILE A 433 0.63 2.67 -20.22
C ILE A 433 0.54 2.85 -21.75
N ASP A 434 -0.53 3.49 -22.23
CA ASP A 434 -0.71 3.85 -23.64
C ASP A 434 0.45 4.75 -24.11
N PRO A 435 1.18 4.41 -25.19
CA PRO A 435 2.23 5.26 -25.75
C PRO A 435 1.79 6.68 -26.10
N ASN A 436 0.48 6.90 -26.33
CA ASN A 436 -0.12 8.19 -26.66
C ASN A 436 -0.68 8.93 -25.44
N ILE A 437 -0.15 8.65 -24.23
CA ILE A 437 -0.59 9.28 -22.98
C ILE A 437 -0.51 10.82 -23.01
N SER A 438 0.43 11.37 -23.77
CA SER A 438 0.59 12.82 -24.00
C SER A 438 -0.66 13.50 -24.57
N GLU A 439 -1.44 12.78 -25.37
CA GLU A 439 -2.69 13.23 -26.00
C GLU A 439 -3.95 12.90 -25.19
N TRP A 440 -3.84 12.05 -24.16
CA TRP A 440 -4.97 11.53 -23.38
C TRP A 440 -5.84 12.67 -22.80
N TRP A 441 -5.24 13.72 -22.26
CA TRP A 441 -5.94 14.85 -21.65
C TRP A 441 -6.69 15.76 -22.64
N LYS A 442 -6.41 15.66 -23.95
CA LYS A 442 -7.08 16.47 -24.99
C LYS A 442 -8.41 15.85 -25.46
N LYS A 443 -8.68 14.59 -25.09
CA LYS A 443 -9.89 13.85 -25.48
C LYS A 443 -11.15 14.42 -24.80
N PRO A 444 -12.36 14.16 -25.33
CA PRO A 444 -13.61 14.63 -24.74
C PRO A 444 -13.79 14.25 -23.27
N MET A 445 -14.58 15.04 -22.54
CA MET A 445 -14.90 14.85 -21.11
C MET A 445 -13.67 14.85 -20.16
N ALA A 446 -12.50 15.29 -20.61
CA ALA A 446 -11.34 15.50 -19.75
C ALA A 446 -11.64 16.49 -18.60
N CYS A 447 -11.14 16.18 -17.41
CA CYS A 447 -11.10 17.10 -16.28
C CYS A 447 -9.91 18.09 -16.42
N PRO A 448 -9.98 19.29 -15.83
CA PRO A 448 -8.90 20.27 -15.92
C PRO A 448 -7.52 19.74 -15.47
N PHE A 449 -7.50 18.86 -14.47
CA PHE A 449 -6.28 18.26 -13.93
C PHE A 449 -5.76 17.03 -14.73
N ASP A 450 -6.47 16.56 -15.77
CA ASP A 450 -6.05 15.40 -16.57
C ASP A 450 -4.71 15.64 -17.31
N ARG A 451 -4.41 16.90 -17.64
CA ARG A 451 -3.12 17.32 -18.21
C ARG A 451 -1.96 17.15 -17.23
N VAL A 452 -2.22 17.34 -15.92
CA VAL A 452 -1.24 17.11 -14.86
C VAL A 452 -0.95 15.63 -14.76
N ILE A 453 -1.96 14.76 -14.61
CA ILE A 453 -1.75 13.31 -14.54
C ILE A 453 -0.99 12.77 -15.76
N SER A 454 -1.45 13.09 -16.97
CA SER A 454 -0.79 12.59 -18.19
C SER A 454 0.67 13.06 -18.29
N GLY A 455 0.94 14.34 -17.99
CA GLY A 455 2.31 14.88 -18.00
C GLY A 455 3.21 14.28 -16.92
N VAL A 456 2.70 14.04 -15.70
CA VAL A 456 3.50 13.39 -14.65
C VAL A 456 3.77 11.92 -14.97
N VAL A 457 2.79 11.19 -15.53
CA VAL A 457 2.99 9.81 -16.00
C VAL A 457 4.07 9.76 -17.08
N GLU A 458 3.97 10.63 -18.10
CA GLU A 458 4.96 10.78 -19.17
C GLU A 458 6.37 11.09 -18.64
N MET A 459 6.50 12.06 -17.74
CA MET A 459 7.77 12.42 -17.10
C MET A 459 8.35 11.28 -16.26
N ARG A 460 7.52 10.51 -15.55
CA ARG A 460 7.96 9.37 -14.74
C ARG A 460 8.37 8.19 -15.64
N ILE A 461 7.70 7.96 -16.77
CA ILE A 461 8.13 6.97 -17.78
C ILE A 461 9.53 7.31 -18.30
N LEU A 462 9.78 8.58 -18.65
CA LEU A 462 11.09 9.04 -19.14
C LEU A 462 12.17 8.94 -18.04
N LEU A 463 11.88 9.37 -16.81
CA LEU A 463 12.82 9.23 -15.68
C LEU A 463 13.17 7.76 -15.41
N MET A 464 12.18 6.86 -15.37
CA MET A 464 12.43 5.43 -15.16
C MET A 464 13.29 4.82 -16.27
N GLN A 465 13.15 5.28 -17.52
CA GLN A 465 14.05 4.86 -18.60
C GLN A 465 15.51 5.19 -18.30
N TYR A 466 15.80 6.42 -17.85
CA TYR A 466 17.16 6.81 -17.48
C TYR A 466 17.66 6.09 -16.21
N LEU A 467 16.81 5.82 -15.22
CA LEU A 467 17.24 5.03 -14.05
C LEU A 467 17.55 3.57 -14.41
N GLU A 468 16.76 2.93 -15.27
CA GLU A 468 17.06 1.59 -15.82
C GLU A 468 18.35 1.57 -16.67
N GLU A 469 18.66 2.68 -17.36
CA GLU A 469 19.92 2.85 -18.08
C GLU A 469 21.11 2.99 -17.12
N ARG A 470 20.95 3.75 -16.03
CA ARG A 470 21.96 3.93 -14.97
C ARG A 470 22.37 2.61 -14.29
N GLU A 471 21.46 1.66 -14.17
CA GLU A 471 21.76 0.33 -13.63
C GLU A 471 22.65 -0.51 -14.56
N ARG A 472 22.65 -0.21 -15.87
CA ARG A 472 23.34 -0.99 -16.91
C ARG A 472 24.60 -0.30 -17.45
N MET A 473 24.75 1.00 -17.25
CA MET A 473 25.90 1.77 -17.70
C MET A 473 27.17 1.47 -16.90
N ALA A 474 28.33 1.70 -17.51
CA ALA A 474 29.61 1.65 -16.81
C ALA A 474 29.68 2.71 -15.70
N LYS A 475 30.25 2.35 -14.55
CA LYS A 475 30.47 3.28 -13.44
C LYS A 475 31.82 4.00 -13.60
N THR A 476 31.89 4.92 -14.56
CA THR A 476 33.00 5.87 -14.72
C THR A 476 32.47 7.29 -14.71
N ARG A 477 33.33 8.27 -14.45
CA ARG A 477 32.95 9.69 -14.41
C ARG A 477 32.32 10.14 -15.72
N GLU A 478 32.92 9.80 -16.86
CA GLU A 478 32.49 10.19 -18.19
C GLU A 478 31.14 9.58 -18.55
N ALA A 479 30.91 8.31 -18.16
CA ALA A 479 29.63 7.64 -18.37
C ALA A 479 28.51 8.24 -17.52
N VAL A 480 28.79 8.63 -16.27
CA VAL A 480 27.82 9.32 -15.39
C VAL A 480 27.52 10.73 -15.91
N GLU A 481 28.53 11.47 -16.37
CA GLU A 481 28.38 12.83 -16.92
C GLU A 481 27.60 12.82 -18.26
N ASP A 482 27.84 11.87 -19.17
CA ASP A 482 27.06 11.70 -20.41
C ASP A 482 25.60 11.31 -20.12
N TRP A 483 25.40 10.28 -19.28
CA TRP A 483 24.07 9.81 -18.90
C TRP A 483 23.25 10.92 -18.25
N GLN A 484 23.84 11.67 -17.31
CA GLN A 484 23.16 12.79 -16.67
C GLN A 484 22.87 13.90 -17.68
N ALA A 485 23.79 14.24 -18.58
CA ALA A 485 23.56 15.29 -19.56
C ALA A 485 22.38 14.95 -20.48
N ARG A 486 22.36 13.73 -21.06
CA ARG A 486 21.25 13.27 -21.90
C ARG A 486 19.93 13.20 -21.14
N GLY A 487 19.94 12.70 -19.90
CA GLY A 487 18.77 12.63 -19.05
C GLY A 487 18.22 14.01 -18.68
N PHE A 488 19.11 14.94 -18.33
CA PHE A 488 18.76 16.30 -17.96
C PHE A 488 18.14 17.04 -19.15
N ASP A 489 18.78 16.99 -20.31
CA ASP A 489 18.29 17.65 -21.52
C ASP A 489 16.93 17.09 -21.96
N ALA A 490 16.74 15.77 -21.92
CA ALA A 490 15.46 15.13 -22.28
C ALA A 490 14.33 15.47 -21.28
N LEU A 491 14.58 15.37 -19.98
CA LEU A 491 13.59 15.71 -18.94
C LEU A 491 13.28 17.22 -18.94
N GLN A 492 14.29 18.08 -19.13
CA GLN A 492 14.10 19.52 -19.23
C GLN A 492 13.32 19.89 -20.50
N ALA A 493 13.60 19.28 -21.65
CA ALA A 493 12.83 19.49 -22.88
C ALA A 493 11.35 19.11 -22.72
N LEU A 494 11.06 17.93 -22.15
CA LEU A 494 9.68 17.51 -21.87
C LEU A 494 8.99 18.46 -20.87
N ARG A 495 9.70 18.95 -19.85
CA ARG A 495 9.17 19.97 -18.93
C ARG A 495 8.81 21.26 -19.66
N MET A 496 9.66 21.74 -20.59
CA MET A 496 9.38 22.92 -21.39
C MET A 496 8.11 22.70 -22.22
N GLU A 497 8.06 21.62 -23.02
CA GLU A 497 6.92 21.29 -23.89
C GLU A 497 5.58 21.21 -23.13
N ARG A 498 5.58 20.55 -21.97
CA ARG A 498 4.35 20.26 -21.22
C ARG A 498 3.87 21.42 -20.35
N CYS A 499 4.79 22.24 -19.82
CA CYS A 499 4.48 23.29 -18.85
C CYS A 499 4.55 24.72 -19.40
N LEU A 500 5.23 24.95 -20.51
CA LEU A 500 5.40 26.26 -21.13
C LEU A 500 4.88 26.17 -22.56
N SER A 501 3.59 26.48 -22.74
CA SER A 501 3.00 26.54 -24.08
C SER A 501 3.67 27.63 -24.91
N ASN A 502 4.05 27.29 -26.14
CA ASN A 502 4.46 28.28 -27.13
C ASN A 502 3.32 29.28 -27.43
N ASP A 503 2.07 28.86 -27.22
CA ASP A 503 0.90 29.73 -27.20
C ASP A 503 0.77 30.46 -25.86
N LEU A 504 1.05 31.76 -25.88
CA LEU A 504 0.83 32.72 -24.77
C LEU A 504 -0.66 32.94 -24.43
N GLN A 505 -1.56 32.15 -25.01
CA GLN A 505 -3.02 32.28 -24.92
C GLN A 505 -3.71 30.90 -24.74
N ASP A 506 -3.05 29.94 -24.09
CA ASP A 506 -3.70 28.67 -23.70
C ASP A 506 -4.79 28.93 -22.64
N GLY A 507 -5.99 29.28 -23.13
CA GLY A 507 -7.19 29.50 -22.33
C GLY A 507 -7.90 28.21 -21.91
N SER A 508 -7.27 27.04 -22.05
CA SER A 508 -7.88 25.80 -21.59
C SER A 508 -8.00 25.78 -20.06
N PRO A 509 -9.08 25.21 -19.48
CA PRO A 509 -9.19 25.07 -18.02
C PRO A 509 -8.02 24.32 -17.38
N SER A 510 -7.29 23.52 -18.15
CA SER A 510 -6.11 22.77 -17.71
C SER A 510 -4.85 23.62 -17.53
N ALA A 511 -4.74 24.75 -18.26
CA ALA A 511 -3.58 25.64 -18.19
C ALA A 511 -3.38 26.20 -16.77
N ALA A 512 -4.47 26.43 -16.04
CA ALA A 512 -4.47 26.90 -14.65
C ALA A 512 -3.82 25.93 -13.64
N TYR A 513 -3.47 24.70 -14.04
CA TYR A 513 -2.81 23.70 -13.19
C TYR A 513 -1.38 23.36 -13.65
N LEU A 514 -0.86 24.04 -14.68
CA LEU A 514 0.51 23.81 -15.19
C LEU A 514 1.62 24.03 -14.16
N PRO A 515 1.54 24.99 -13.21
CA PRO A 515 2.54 25.10 -12.15
C PRO A 515 2.66 23.84 -11.27
N ILE A 516 1.54 23.15 -11.02
CA ILE A 516 1.53 21.87 -10.26
C ILE A 516 2.25 20.78 -11.06
N LEU A 517 2.01 20.70 -12.37
CA LEU A 517 2.74 19.79 -13.27
C LEU A 517 4.24 20.11 -13.29
N ALA A 518 4.61 21.39 -13.42
CA ALA A 518 5.98 21.87 -13.43
C ALA A 518 6.74 21.49 -12.14
N TYR A 519 6.08 21.60 -10.99
CA TYR A 519 6.61 21.19 -9.68
C TYR A 519 6.95 19.68 -9.63
N TYR A 520 6.04 18.81 -10.07
CA TYR A 520 6.32 17.36 -10.14
C TYR A 520 7.43 17.00 -11.14
N MET A 521 7.52 17.75 -12.25
CA MET A 521 8.56 17.58 -13.26
C MET A 521 9.93 18.03 -12.75
N ASP A 522 10.01 19.14 -12.02
CA ASP A 522 11.25 19.57 -11.37
C ASP A 522 11.76 18.51 -10.37
N HIS A 523 10.87 17.86 -9.63
CA HIS A 523 11.29 16.73 -8.79
C HIS A 523 11.88 15.56 -9.58
N SER A 524 11.36 15.24 -10.78
CA SER A 524 11.99 14.21 -11.64
C SER A 524 13.40 14.57 -12.05
N ILE A 525 13.66 15.84 -12.35
CA ILE A 525 15.00 16.34 -12.72
C ILE A 525 15.95 16.31 -11.51
N LEU A 526 15.46 16.68 -10.32
CA LEU A 526 16.23 16.56 -9.07
C LEU A 526 16.64 15.11 -8.79
N VAL A 527 15.71 14.15 -8.93
CA VAL A 527 16.00 12.72 -8.72
C VAL A 527 17.08 12.21 -9.69
N LEU A 528 17.06 12.64 -10.96
CA LEU A 528 18.13 12.30 -11.91
C LEU A 528 19.49 12.85 -11.42
N ASN A 529 19.54 14.14 -11.09
CA ASN A 529 20.79 14.79 -10.70
C ASN A 529 21.34 14.24 -9.37
N ALA A 530 20.49 13.98 -8.37
CA ALA A 530 20.90 13.37 -7.11
C ALA A 530 21.53 11.98 -7.32
N ASN A 531 20.98 11.18 -8.25
CA ASN A 531 21.58 9.90 -8.65
C ASN A 531 22.93 10.06 -9.37
N ALA A 532 23.09 11.09 -10.20
CA ALA A 532 24.37 11.39 -10.84
C ALA A 532 25.42 11.84 -9.81
N LEU A 533 25.03 12.73 -8.89
CA LEU A 533 25.89 13.19 -7.80
C LEU A 533 26.31 12.04 -6.90
N ARG A 534 25.42 11.09 -6.56
CA ARG A 534 25.75 9.85 -5.85
C ARG A 534 26.76 8.99 -6.60
N ASP A 535 26.56 8.75 -7.90
CA ASP A 535 27.48 7.89 -8.66
C ASP A 535 28.87 8.53 -8.80
N LEU A 536 28.96 9.86 -8.97
CA LEU A 536 30.25 10.58 -8.91
C LEU A 536 30.88 10.53 -7.51
N TYR A 537 30.06 10.43 -6.46
CA TYR A 537 30.48 10.35 -5.08
C TYR A 537 31.20 9.04 -4.77
N ALA A 538 30.56 7.91 -5.07
CA ALA A 538 31.08 6.57 -4.84
C ALA A 538 32.37 6.26 -5.63
N LEU A 539 32.67 7.05 -6.67
CA LEU A 539 33.89 6.93 -7.48
C LEU A 539 35.10 7.72 -6.92
N ASN A 540 34.99 8.34 -5.74
CA ASN A 540 35.95 9.30 -5.19
C ASN A 540 36.29 10.45 -6.16
N ALA A 541 35.44 10.73 -7.15
CA ALA A 541 35.72 11.68 -8.22
C ALA A 541 35.72 13.16 -7.76
N LEU A 542 35.40 13.41 -6.48
CA LEU A 542 35.41 14.75 -5.88
C LEU A 542 36.81 15.31 -5.59
N GLU A 543 37.83 14.48 -5.38
CA GLU A 543 39.21 14.97 -5.16
C GLU A 543 39.80 15.68 -6.40
N SER A 544 39.11 15.62 -7.56
CA SER A 544 39.43 16.38 -8.77
C SER A 544 38.31 17.32 -9.25
N LEU A 545 37.36 17.70 -8.38
CA LEU A 545 36.37 18.76 -8.66
C LEU A 545 36.99 20.16 -8.54
N ALA A 546 37.94 20.46 -9.42
CA ALA A 546 38.35 21.83 -9.68
C ALA A 546 37.20 22.61 -10.34
N ASN A 547 36.68 23.62 -9.65
CA ASN A 547 35.54 24.45 -10.05
C ASN A 547 34.18 23.70 -10.10
N PRO A 548 33.05 24.42 -9.94
CA PRO A 548 31.80 23.82 -9.49
C PRO A 548 31.26 22.79 -10.50
N CYS A 549 30.97 21.58 -10.00
CA CYS A 549 30.38 20.52 -10.80
C CYS A 549 29.11 21.04 -11.51
N LYS A 550 29.09 20.97 -12.85
CA LYS A 550 27.96 21.40 -13.70
C LYS A 550 26.62 20.86 -13.17
N ILE A 551 26.62 19.59 -12.77
CA ILE A 551 25.46 18.88 -12.23
C ILE A 551 25.01 19.51 -10.90
N SER A 552 25.92 19.85 -10.00
CA SER A 552 25.58 20.50 -8.72
C SER A 552 24.91 21.86 -8.93
N ARG A 553 25.42 22.70 -9.86
CA ARG A 553 24.77 23.96 -10.22
C ARG A 553 23.37 23.72 -10.82
N GLN A 554 23.25 22.82 -11.80
CA GLN A 554 21.96 22.44 -12.38
C GLN A 554 20.96 21.95 -11.32
N THR A 555 21.43 21.23 -10.29
CA THR A 555 20.59 20.75 -9.18
C THR A 555 20.07 21.91 -8.35
N VAL A 556 20.93 22.87 -8.00
CA VAL A 556 20.56 24.06 -7.24
C VAL A 556 19.62 24.98 -8.01
N ASP A 557 19.81 25.12 -9.33
CA ASP A 557 18.92 25.88 -10.20
C ASP A 557 17.51 25.26 -10.23
N VAL A 558 17.41 23.92 -10.38
CA VAL A 558 16.14 23.18 -10.39
C VAL A 558 15.49 23.17 -8.99
N ALA A 559 16.28 23.01 -7.92
CA ALA A 559 15.80 23.04 -6.55
C ALA A 559 15.22 24.42 -6.22
N SER A 560 15.97 25.49 -6.50
CA SER A 560 15.52 26.87 -6.30
C SER A 560 14.28 27.17 -7.15
N ARG A 561 14.21 26.71 -8.40
CA ARG A 561 13.01 26.81 -9.25
C ARG A 561 11.79 26.13 -8.64
N SER A 562 11.95 24.91 -8.13
CA SER A 562 10.89 24.14 -7.47
C SER A 562 10.39 24.81 -6.18
N LEU A 563 11.32 25.28 -5.34
CA LEU A 563 10.99 26.00 -4.10
C LEU A 563 10.32 27.35 -4.39
N ASN A 564 10.76 28.08 -5.43
CA ASN A 564 10.12 29.33 -5.85
C ASN A 564 8.70 29.12 -6.39
N LEU A 565 8.41 27.99 -7.06
CA LEU A 565 7.03 27.62 -7.40
C LEU A 565 6.19 27.45 -6.14
N ALA A 566 6.65 26.68 -5.14
CA ALA A 566 5.92 26.50 -3.88
C ALA A 566 5.71 27.80 -3.10
N LEU A 567 6.69 28.71 -3.13
CA LEU A 567 6.67 29.98 -2.38
C LEU A 567 5.83 31.09 -3.03
N PHE A 568 5.90 31.21 -4.35
CA PHE A 568 5.49 32.44 -5.05
C PHE A 568 4.54 32.21 -6.23
N ASP A 569 4.38 30.99 -6.74
CA ASP A 569 3.42 30.75 -7.81
C ASP A 569 1.97 30.86 -7.28
N PRO A 570 1.10 31.70 -7.89
CA PRO A 570 -0.25 31.91 -7.39
C PRO A 570 -1.11 30.64 -7.31
N VAL A 571 -0.85 29.64 -8.15
CA VAL A 571 -1.59 28.36 -8.16
C VAL A 571 -1.15 27.48 -7.00
N LEU A 572 0.15 27.34 -6.76
CA LEU A 572 0.67 26.55 -5.64
C LEU A 572 0.30 27.21 -4.30
N VAL A 573 0.47 28.53 -4.18
CA VAL A 573 0.10 29.29 -2.98
C VAL A 573 -1.41 29.18 -2.70
N LYS A 574 -2.27 29.23 -3.72
CA LYS A 574 -3.73 29.01 -3.58
C LYS A 574 -4.05 27.65 -2.95
N TYR A 575 -3.29 26.60 -3.27
CA TYR A 575 -3.53 25.24 -2.78
C TYR A 575 -2.58 24.81 -1.65
N MET A 576 -1.84 25.74 -1.01
CA MET A 576 -0.79 25.40 -0.04
C MET A 576 -1.27 24.54 1.15
N TYR A 577 -2.51 24.71 1.62
CA TYR A 577 -3.10 23.89 2.69
C TYR A 577 -3.54 22.49 2.24
N GLY A 578 -3.64 22.26 0.92
CA GLY A 578 -3.84 20.95 0.33
C GLY A 578 -2.55 20.14 0.18
N THR A 579 -1.37 20.74 0.42
CA THR A 579 -0.06 20.09 0.24
C THR A 579 -0.04 18.73 0.93
N HIS A 580 0.34 17.69 0.18
CA HIS A 580 0.29 16.31 0.63
C HIS A 580 1.67 15.75 1.00
N ASN A 581 1.70 14.59 1.64
CA ASN A 581 2.90 14.00 2.26
C ASN A 581 4.10 13.96 1.28
N ASN A 582 3.90 13.47 0.05
CA ASN A 582 4.95 13.45 -0.97
C ASN A 582 5.44 14.84 -1.39
N GLN A 583 4.60 15.88 -1.39
CA GLN A 583 5.04 17.25 -1.72
C GLN A 583 5.94 17.83 -0.64
N PHE A 584 5.67 17.59 0.64
CA PHE A 584 6.57 17.97 1.72
C PHE A 584 7.93 17.27 1.62
N ILE A 585 7.97 16.00 1.20
CA ILE A 585 9.23 15.29 0.96
C ILE A 585 9.97 15.87 -0.26
N MET A 586 9.26 16.22 -1.34
CA MET A 586 9.84 16.91 -2.50
C MET A 586 10.45 18.27 -2.12
N ILE A 587 9.83 19.03 -1.21
CA ILE A 587 10.41 20.26 -0.64
C ILE A 587 11.70 19.93 0.12
N CYS A 588 11.66 18.96 1.04
CA CYS A 588 12.82 18.59 1.86
C CYS A 588 13.99 18.09 1.01
N HIS A 589 13.73 17.35 -0.08
CA HIS A 589 14.73 16.92 -1.06
C HIS A 589 15.37 18.12 -1.80
N ALA A 590 14.58 19.09 -2.25
CA ALA A 590 15.12 20.31 -2.86
C ALA A 590 15.97 21.12 -1.86
N VAL A 591 15.56 21.21 -0.60
CA VAL A 591 16.33 21.87 0.47
C VAL A 591 17.63 21.10 0.79
N SER A 592 17.61 19.78 0.84
CA SER A 592 18.81 18.98 1.12
C SER A 592 19.84 19.10 0.00
N GLU A 593 19.42 19.13 -1.28
CA GLU A 593 20.35 19.33 -2.39
C GLU A 593 21.02 20.71 -2.36
N ILE A 594 20.29 21.77 -1.97
CA ILE A 594 20.88 23.11 -1.75
C ILE A 594 21.90 23.08 -0.61
N LEU A 595 21.57 22.43 0.51
CA LEU A 595 22.46 22.26 1.65
C LEU A 595 23.74 21.51 1.24
N PHE A 596 23.62 20.36 0.56
CA PHE A 596 24.78 19.56 0.13
C PHE A 596 25.63 20.24 -0.94
N ALA A 597 25.03 20.95 -1.90
CA ALA A 597 25.79 21.73 -2.88
C ALA A 597 26.59 22.85 -2.22
N THR A 598 26.01 23.47 -1.18
CA THR A 598 26.69 24.49 -0.37
C THR A 598 27.82 23.90 0.46
N THR A 599 27.59 22.81 1.20
CA THR A 599 28.62 22.20 2.08
C THR A 599 29.82 21.61 1.34
N ARG A 600 29.62 21.21 0.07
CA ARG A 600 30.68 20.75 -0.85
C ARG A 600 31.50 21.88 -1.49
N GLY A 601 31.26 23.15 -1.15
CA GLY A 601 31.94 24.30 -1.77
C GLY A 601 31.68 24.44 -3.28
N CYS A 602 30.63 23.81 -3.80
CA CYS A 602 30.34 23.69 -5.23
C CYS A 602 29.54 24.89 -5.80
N LEU A 603 29.49 26.02 -5.09
CA LEU A 603 28.67 27.18 -5.45
C LEU A 603 29.39 28.52 -5.21
N PRO A 604 29.23 29.51 -6.09
CA PRO A 604 29.59 30.90 -5.83
C PRO A 604 28.84 31.49 -4.61
N PRO A 605 29.44 32.43 -3.84
CA PRO A 605 28.82 33.01 -2.63
C PRO A 605 27.47 33.69 -2.87
N ASP A 606 27.28 34.33 -4.03
CA ASP A 606 26.03 34.98 -4.43
C ASP A 606 24.88 33.98 -4.67
N ILE A 607 25.21 32.82 -5.26
CA ILE A 607 24.27 31.71 -5.43
C ILE A 607 23.94 31.08 -4.08
N ILE A 608 24.93 30.91 -3.20
CA ILE A 608 24.73 30.39 -1.83
C ILE A 608 23.74 31.26 -1.06
N GLU A 609 23.95 32.58 -0.99
CA GLU A 609 23.06 33.46 -0.21
C GLU A 609 21.65 33.52 -0.80
N THR A 610 21.52 33.51 -2.14
CA THR A 610 20.21 33.48 -2.82
C THR A 610 19.45 32.18 -2.54
N ALA A 611 20.14 31.03 -2.60
CA ALA A 611 19.56 29.73 -2.29
C ALA A 611 19.21 29.62 -0.79
N ALA A 612 20.06 30.14 0.11
CA ALA A 612 19.81 30.17 1.54
C ALA A 612 18.60 31.04 1.91
N ALA A 613 18.45 32.22 1.29
CA ALA A 613 17.26 33.06 1.45
C ALA A 613 15.97 32.31 1.03
N THR A 614 16.05 31.50 -0.03
CA THR A 614 14.96 30.62 -0.50
C THR A 614 14.66 29.51 0.50
N VAL A 615 15.68 28.86 1.08
CA VAL A 615 15.53 27.84 2.14
C VAL A 615 14.88 28.43 3.40
N ARG A 616 15.33 29.60 3.87
CA ARG A 616 14.71 30.32 5.00
C ARG A 616 13.27 30.75 4.71
N ALA A 617 12.92 31.01 3.45
CA ALA A 617 11.56 31.34 3.05
C ALA A 617 10.65 30.10 3.08
N ILE A 618 11.09 28.96 2.53
CA ILE A 618 10.27 27.75 2.49
C ILE A 618 10.06 27.15 3.90
N ALA A 619 11.06 27.21 4.77
CA ALA A 619 10.92 26.84 6.18
C ALA A 619 9.74 27.57 6.86
N ARG A 620 9.71 28.91 6.77
CA ARG A 620 8.61 29.75 7.28
C ARG A 620 7.26 29.52 6.58
N HIS A 621 7.28 29.16 5.30
CA HIS A 621 6.07 28.79 4.55
C HIS A 621 5.48 27.47 5.05
N MET A 622 6.32 26.45 5.27
CA MET A 622 5.91 25.17 5.86
C MET A 622 5.37 25.35 7.29
N GLU A 623 5.98 26.20 8.11
CA GLU A 623 5.44 26.59 9.43
C GLU A 623 4.05 27.25 9.34
N ALA A 624 3.77 28.02 8.30
CA ALA A 624 2.44 28.60 8.08
C ALA A 624 1.40 27.55 7.64
N ILE A 625 1.81 26.55 6.86
CA ILE A 625 0.95 25.39 6.54
C ILE A 625 0.68 24.57 7.80
N ALA A 626 1.72 24.15 8.53
CA ALA A 626 1.60 23.26 9.68
C ALA A 626 0.69 23.84 10.78
N ARG A 627 0.79 25.14 11.09
CA ARG A 627 -0.08 25.82 12.06
C ARG A 627 -1.57 25.87 11.68
N SER A 628 -1.89 25.63 10.41
CA SER A 628 -3.27 25.65 9.88
C SER A 628 -3.85 24.26 9.67
N LEU A 629 -3.05 23.21 9.90
CA LEU A 629 -3.43 21.80 9.72
C LEU A 629 -3.49 21.06 11.07
N PRO A 630 -4.13 19.89 11.14
CA PRO A 630 -4.08 19.04 12.33
C PRO A 630 -2.66 18.59 12.67
N ASP A 631 -2.33 18.51 13.97
CA ASP A 631 -0.99 18.11 14.46
C ASP A 631 -0.54 16.72 13.98
N SER A 632 -1.49 15.83 13.66
CA SER A 632 -1.24 14.50 13.10
C SER A 632 -0.82 14.51 11.61
N SER A 633 -0.84 15.67 10.95
CA SER A 633 -0.46 15.81 9.54
C SER A 633 1.06 15.80 9.35
N ALA A 634 1.52 15.30 8.20
CA ALA A 634 2.95 15.27 7.88
C ALA A 634 3.60 16.66 7.77
N ALA A 635 2.80 17.72 7.65
CA ALA A 635 3.30 19.09 7.67
C ALA A 635 4.12 19.38 8.94
N SER A 636 3.73 18.86 10.11
CA SER A 636 4.47 19.06 11.37
C SER A 636 5.87 18.42 11.34
N LEU A 637 5.95 17.14 10.92
CA LEU A 637 7.21 16.41 10.78
C LEU A 637 8.15 17.09 9.78
N TYR A 638 7.67 17.35 8.56
CA TYR A 638 8.53 17.89 7.50
C TYR A 638 8.87 19.36 7.69
N THR A 639 8.04 20.15 8.39
CA THR A 639 8.42 21.50 8.84
C THR A 639 9.60 21.43 9.81
N THR A 640 9.58 20.47 10.74
CA THR A 640 10.69 20.25 11.68
C THR A 640 11.97 19.90 10.92
N LEU A 641 11.89 19.02 9.92
CA LEU A 641 13.03 18.67 9.07
C LEU A 641 13.57 19.85 8.25
N ALA A 642 12.69 20.63 7.61
CA ALA A 642 13.07 21.82 6.85
C ALA A 642 13.72 22.90 7.73
N ASN A 643 13.23 23.07 8.96
CA ASN A 643 13.85 23.96 9.96
C ASN A 643 15.25 23.49 10.37
N ILE A 644 15.45 22.18 10.57
CA ILE A 644 16.80 21.61 10.84
C ILE A 644 17.74 21.92 9.67
N PHE A 645 17.33 21.66 8.42
CA PHE A 645 18.17 21.95 7.25
C PHE A 645 18.48 23.45 7.10
N SER A 646 17.50 24.34 7.32
CA SER A 646 17.74 25.80 7.28
C SER A 646 18.77 26.22 8.34
N GLN A 647 18.67 25.71 9.56
CA GLN A 647 19.61 26.03 10.63
C GLN A 647 21.02 25.49 10.36
N GLN A 648 21.17 24.31 9.74
CA GLN A 648 22.48 23.79 9.34
C GLN A 648 23.10 24.61 8.20
N LEU A 649 22.29 25.07 7.24
CA LEU A 649 22.74 25.95 6.17
C LEU A 649 23.25 27.29 6.71
N ASP A 650 22.51 27.93 7.62
CA ASP A 650 22.91 29.19 8.24
C ASP A 650 24.20 29.04 9.07
N LYS A 651 24.35 27.96 9.84
CA LYS A 651 25.60 27.65 10.57
C LYS A 651 26.79 27.57 9.61
N TYR A 652 26.66 26.81 8.52
CA TYR A 652 27.75 26.61 7.56
C TYR A 652 28.15 27.92 6.84
N ILE A 653 27.16 28.74 6.45
CA ILE A 653 27.40 30.07 5.85
C ILE A 653 28.12 30.99 6.84
N HIS A 654 27.72 31.01 8.11
CA HIS A 654 28.41 31.80 9.13
C HIS A 654 29.84 31.30 9.39
N THR A 655 30.09 29.99 9.39
CA THR A 655 31.46 29.45 9.50
C THR A 655 32.34 29.92 8.33
N ILE A 656 31.87 29.81 7.09
CA ILE A 656 32.59 30.33 5.91
C ILE A 656 32.89 31.84 6.04
N GLN A 657 31.96 32.62 6.58
CA GLN A 657 32.14 34.06 6.77
C GLN A 657 33.09 34.40 7.94
N ALA A 658 33.31 33.47 8.88
CA ALA A 658 34.06 33.70 10.11
C ALA A 658 35.53 33.23 10.06
N SER A 659 35.89 32.28 9.19
CA SER A 659 37.25 31.73 9.13
C SER A 659 37.89 31.74 7.74
N SER A 660 39.07 32.36 7.65
CA SER A 660 40.01 32.15 6.52
C SER A 660 40.84 30.86 6.67
N GLU A 661 40.75 30.17 7.81
CA GLU A 661 41.47 28.95 8.12
C GLU A 661 40.61 27.97 8.96
N VAL A 662 40.58 26.71 8.50
CA VAL A 662 40.58 25.47 9.29
C VAL A 662 39.25 24.86 9.81
N LEU A 663 39.23 23.51 9.68
CA LEU A 663 38.35 22.43 10.16
C LEU A 663 36.81 22.56 10.08
N GLN A 664 36.20 21.60 9.37
CA GLN A 664 34.78 21.25 9.47
C GLN A 664 34.51 20.50 10.78
N GLU A 665 33.69 21.05 11.68
CA GLU A 665 33.03 20.22 12.70
C GLU A 665 31.88 19.41 12.05
N PRO A 666 31.79 18.09 12.29
CA PRO A 666 30.79 17.25 11.64
C PRO A 666 29.37 17.52 12.17
N ILE A 667 28.41 17.62 11.25
CA ILE A 667 26.98 17.71 11.55
C ILE A 667 26.54 16.38 12.19
N PRO A 668 25.82 16.37 13.33
CA PRO A 668 25.33 15.13 13.94
C PRO A 668 24.43 14.33 12.98
N THR A 669 24.83 13.11 12.65
CA THR A 669 24.15 12.21 11.70
C THR A 669 23.21 11.19 12.36
N ASP A 670 23.20 11.10 13.69
CA ASP A 670 22.41 10.11 14.46
C ASP A 670 20.91 10.12 14.15
N TRP A 671 20.36 11.28 13.76
CA TRP A 671 18.94 11.43 13.43
C TRP A 671 18.54 10.73 12.11
N TRP A 672 19.47 10.56 11.17
CA TRP A 672 19.18 9.89 9.89
C TRP A 672 19.08 8.38 10.06
N ASN A 673 19.99 7.79 10.84
CA ASN A 673 19.94 6.37 11.20
C ASN A 673 18.67 6.03 12.01
N ALA A 674 18.19 6.97 12.85
CA ALA A 674 16.93 6.84 13.58
C ALA A 674 15.67 6.80 12.68
N LEU A 675 15.74 7.26 11.42
CA LEU A 675 14.63 7.18 10.47
C LEU A 675 14.51 5.82 9.76
N GLY A 676 15.46 4.89 9.97
CA GLY A 676 15.43 3.55 9.38
C GLY A 676 16.14 3.43 8.03
N GLY A 677 17.34 4.02 7.93
CA GLY A 677 18.15 4.09 6.70
C GLY A 677 18.34 2.76 5.94
N ASP A 678 18.36 1.62 6.63
CA ASP A 678 18.50 0.27 6.04
C ASP A 678 17.35 -0.16 5.11
N MET A 679 16.19 0.53 5.10
CA MET A 679 15.02 0.19 4.28
C MET A 679 14.57 1.26 3.29
N LEU A 680 15.18 2.44 3.34
CA LEU A 680 15.21 3.34 2.20
C LEU A 680 16.19 2.76 1.16
N VAL A 681 16.14 3.25 -0.09
CA VAL A 681 17.23 2.96 -1.04
C VAL A 681 18.56 3.32 -0.38
N ASP A 682 19.61 2.56 -0.66
CA ASP A 682 20.95 2.79 -0.12
C ASP A 682 21.45 4.22 -0.44
N MET A 683 21.15 5.12 0.48
CA MET A 683 21.60 6.52 0.50
C MET A 683 22.76 6.66 1.48
N SER A 684 23.20 5.57 2.12
CA SER A 684 24.49 5.48 2.82
C SER A 684 25.61 5.84 1.86
N ASP A 685 25.54 5.37 0.61
CA ASP A 685 26.43 5.74 -0.51
C ASP A 685 26.51 7.25 -0.84
N LEU A 686 25.63 8.10 -0.29
CA LEU A 686 25.72 9.57 -0.41
C LEU A 686 26.50 10.25 0.72
N PHE A 687 26.88 9.49 1.76
CA PHE A 687 27.67 9.93 2.91
C PHE A 687 28.93 9.04 2.99
N PRO A 688 30.15 9.57 2.76
CA PRO A 688 31.32 8.73 2.74
C PRO A 688 31.78 8.51 4.18
N GLU A 689 32.45 7.39 4.42
CA GLU A 689 33.26 7.23 5.63
C GLU A 689 34.39 8.29 5.72
N GLN A 690 34.74 8.93 4.60
CA GLN A 690 35.76 9.99 4.51
C GLN A 690 35.37 11.34 5.15
N LEU A 691 34.14 11.51 5.66
CA LEU A 691 33.79 12.62 6.57
C LEU A 691 34.00 12.24 8.06
N PHE A 692 34.43 11.01 8.37
CA PHE A 692 34.42 10.44 9.72
C PHE A 692 35.69 9.63 10.07
N PRO A 693 36.84 10.28 10.38
CA PRO A 693 38.09 9.56 10.70
C PRO A 693 38.07 8.70 11.97
N GLU A 694 37.10 8.89 12.88
CA GLU A 694 37.15 8.31 14.22
C GLU A 694 36.54 6.90 14.35
N LEU A 695 35.86 6.39 13.32
CA LEU A 695 35.21 5.05 13.38
C LEU A 695 36.12 3.87 12.99
N ALA A 696 37.32 4.13 12.46
CA ALA A 696 38.33 3.08 12.20
C ALA A 696 39.26 2.79 13.41
N GLY A 697 39.02 3.42 14.55
CA GLY A 697 40.06 3.69 15.55
C GLY A 697 40.12 2.85 16.84
N GLN A 698 39.17 1.93 17.12
CA GLN A 698 39.18 1.14 18.38
C GLN A 698 38.83 -0.35 18.20
N GLY A 699 39.77 -1.12 17.66
CA GLY A 699 39.66 -2.57 17.53
C GLY A 699 41.01 -3.27 17.35
N GLY A 700 41.94 -3.11 18.29
CA GLY A 700 43.37 -3.39 18.02
C GLY A 700 44.29 -3.73 19.20
N VAL A 701 43.88 -4.61 20.11
CA VAL A 701 44.75 -5.60 20.81
C VAL A 701 45.99 -5.10 21.59
N ASN A 702 45.93 -5.12 22.94
CA ASN A 702 46.80 -5.96 23.81
C ASN A 702 46.64 -5.64 25.31
N GLY A 703 46.88 -6.64 26.20
CA GLY A 703 47.48 -6.33 27.51
C GLY A 703 46.90 -6.92 28.82
N MET A 704 46.93 -8.25 28.96
CA MET A 704 47.44 -8.97 30.16
C MET A 704 46.77 -8.94 31.56
N PHE A 705 46.62 -10.16 32.08
CA PHE A 705 46.56 -10.65 33.48
C PHE A 705 45.32 -10.39 34.36
N GLY A 706 44.74 -11.51 34.83
CA GLY A 706 43.64 -11.60 35.80
C GLY A 706 42.93 -12.95 35.70
#